data_AF-A0A9E1W583-F1
#
_entry.id   AF-A0A9E1W583-F1
#
_cell.length_a   1.000
_cell.length_b   1.000
_cell.length_c   1.000
_cell.angle_alpha   90.00
_cell.angle_beta   90.00
_cell.angle_gamma   90.00
#
_symmetry.space_group_name_H-M   'P 1'
#
loop_
_entity.id
_entity.type
_entity.pdbx_description
1 polymer ?
#
loop_
_entity_poly.entity_id
_entity_poly.type
_entity_poly.pdbx_seq_one_letter_code
_entity_poly.pdbx_strand_id
1 'polypeptide(L)'
;MTANSPTPGNTGAAGMLLDQLVEAEKAYRSGEPIMSDDEFDELRDQLAALDSDRADVESFLNSVAGGQELGDVPHPIRMLSLGKVTTDDELTKFIDRVGADTALIVTPKLDGVALAVRYVGGTLDDVITRGNGELGTSVIHNSDLIANLPITLPQPLDIEVRGEVVMTHEDLAVASANRGTPFANRRNPIGPTLNQATKDRTYESPMRFVAFSIAASANDSLVDDFFALADLGFMVVADEPQLAPLTAIFDTAPISAASLRAHIDTIGVVMADVDFDYLLDGAVIAVNNRAMRERLGEGSRIPHWAIAFKFPSETALGVLDRIENAVGKTGAISYTAVLREPVQLAGTAVERASLHNPAIIRALDVRIGDTVVVTKRNEIIPQIVEVVVSERPADSVPYEDTQICPNCGEPLDFSAARPKCFSPTCSLGSRLASAASRNGFDWDGVGKIALKKAVDAGLVDNLADVFALNAEAWATLEGITDSSTKIVDIITASLKTTRLDHVLGSLGIRFVNRTFARRLAEHFGSLEAIRAADFDTLLQVDGIGDGRAEAIVADLDALSPVLDRLAELGLEPMPMPEIEVAEGAPFSGHKVLVTGTLPGGMKRDEAKEAVRTLGGDPASSVSAKVTRYVIGESAGQAKVDKVDALVAADPERYLVLTGEEFIALLADS
;
A
#
# COMPACT_ATOMS: atom_id res chain seq x y z
N MET A 1 31.89 27.99 27.84
CA MET A 1 31.80 29.19 26.97
C MET A 1 32.79 29.02 25.83
N THR A 2 32.36 28.35 24.77
CA THR A 2 33.01 28.34 23.47
C THR A 2 31.88 28.58 22.49
N ALA A 3 31.93 29.74 21.85
CA ALA A 3 30.88 30.27 21.01
C ALA A 3 30.66 29.35 19.80
N ASN A 4 29.42 28.93 19.59
CA ASN A 4 28.97 28.53 18.27
C ASN A 4 29.04 29.77 17.38
N SER A 5 29.79 29.65 16.29
CA SER A 5 29.81 30.61 15.21
C SER A 5 28.38 30.78 14.66
N PRO A 6 27.89 32.01 14.47
CA PRO A 6 26.58 32.21 13.86
C PRO A 6 26.63 31.77 12.39
N THR A 7 25.62 31.01 11.97
CA THR A 7 25.23 30.86 10.57
C THR A 7 25.13 32.27 9.95
N PRO A 8 25.57 32.49 8.70
CA PRO A 8 25.56 33.82 8.09
C PRO A 8 24.14 34.39 8.17
N GLY A 9 24.02 35.56 8.80
CA GLY A 9 22.74 36.13 9.18
C GLY A 9 21.79 36.32 8.02
N ASN A 10 20.52 36.01 8.28
CA ASN A 10 19.36 36.35 7.47
C ASN A 10 19.12 37.88 7.56
N THR A 11 20.07 38.69 7.10
CA THR A 11 20.11 40.16 7.37
C THR A 11 19.28 41.01 6.39
N GLY A 12 18.47 40.37 5.52
CA GLY A 12 17.57 41.06 4.58
C GLY A 12 16.14 41.14 5.12
N ALA A 13 15.35 42.08 4.59
CA ALA A 13 13.94 42.26 4.97
C ALA A 13 13.11 40.98 4.82
N ALA A 14 13.33 40.20 3.74
CA ALA A 14 12.70 38.90 3.53
C ALA A 14 13.09 37.85 4.60
N GLY A 15 14.31 37.92 5.11
CA GLY A 15 14.78 37.03 6.16
C GLY A 15 14.05 37.22 7.48
N MET A 16 13.97 38.48 7.92
CA MET A 16 13.26 38.84 9.14
C MET A 16 11.75 38.53 9.06
N LEU A 17 11.15 38.73 7.88
CA LEU A 17 9.74 38.42 7.66
C LEU A 17 9.47 36.91 7.69
N LEU A 18 10.34 36.11 7.07
CA LEU A 18 10.26 34.64 7.11
C LEU A 18 10.37 34.12 8.54
N ASP A 19 11.37 34.58 9.31
CA ASP A 19 11.55 34.18 10.71
C ASP A 19 10.31 34.52 11.56
N GLN A 20 9.72 35.69 11.32
CA GLN A 20 8.49 36.12 12.00
C GLN A 20 7.27 35.27 11.65
N LEU A 21 7.12 34.88 10.37
CA LEU A 21 6.02 34.03 9.91
C LEU A 21 6.16 32.57 10.40
N VAL A 22 7.38 32.04 10.45
CA VAL A 22 7.66 30.70 11.00
C VAL A 22 7.34 30.65 12.50
N GLU A 23 7.74 31.66 13.28
CA GLU A 23 7.40 31.74 14.70
C GLU A 23 5.89 31.94 14.92
N ALA A 24 5.22 32.69 14.04
CA ALA A 24 3.76 32.83 14.09
C ALA A 24 3.03 31.51 13.83
N GLU A 25 3.48 30.73 12.85
CA GLU A 25 2.91 29.41 12.56
C GLU A 25 3.13 28.44 13.72
N LYS A 26 4.31 28.49 14.36
CA LYS A 26 4.62 27.70 15.56
C LYS A 26 3.74 28.08 16.75
N ALA A 27 3.53 29.37 17.00
CA ALA A 27 2.70 29.87 18.10
C ALA A 27 1.20 29.57 17.87
N TYR A 28 0.75 29.65 16.61
CA TYR A 28 -0.59 29.21 16.20
C TYR A 28 -0.79 27.71 16.46
N ARG A 29 0.20 26.87 16.13
CA ARG A 29 0.19 25.42 16.40
C ARG A 29 0.20 25.09 17.90
N SER A 30 0.83 25.91 18.74
CA SER A 30 0.81 25.75 20.20
C SER A 30 -0.44 26.33 20.88
N GLY A 31 -1.39 26.89 20.13
CA GLY A 31 -2.66 27.44 20.64
C GLY A 31 -2.57 28.83 21.26
N GLU A 32 -1.44 29.53 21.10
CA GLU A 32 -1.22 30.90 21.57
C GLU A 32 -0.83 31.78 20.36
N PRO A 33 -1.78 32.13 19.46
CA PRO A 33 -1.46 32.90 18.27
C PRO A 33 -0.91 34.28 18.64
N ILE A 34 0.26 34.63 18.08
CA ILE A 34 0.94 35.91 18.31
C ILE A 34 0.53 37.01 17.31
N MET A 35 -0.26 36.64 16.29
CA MET A 35 -0.87 37.55 15.32
C MET A 35 -2.19 36.96 14.80
N SER A 36 -3.03 37.80 14.20
CA SER A 36 -4.27 37.38 13.55
C SER A 36 -4.04 36.79 12.16
N ASP A 37 -5.01 36.03 11.64
CA ASP A 37 -4.94 35.43 10.31
C ASP A 37 -4.77 36.49 9.20
N ASP A 38 -5.46 37.63 9.32
CA ASP A 38 -5.34 38.76 8.38
C ASP A 38 -3.92 39.37 8.38
N GLU A 39 -3.30 39.51 9.56
CA GLU A 39 -1.92 40.01 9.70
C GLU A 39 -0.90 38.99 9.16
N PHE A 40 -1.16 37.71 9.35
CA PHE A 40 -0.32 36.63 8.83
C PHE A 40 -0.35 36.59 7.30
N ASP A 41 -1.54 36.67 6.70
CA ASP A 41 -1.70 36.72 5.24
C ASP A 41 -1.04 37.97 4.64
N GLU A 42 -1.19 39.15 5.28
CA GLU A 42 -0.54 40.38 4.81
C GLU A 42 1.00 40.28 4.85
N LEU A 43 1.56 39.68 5.91
CA LEU A 43 3.00 39.44 6.01
C LEU A 43 3.48 38.38 5.02
N ARG A 44 2.69 37.33 4.76
CA ARG A 44 3.02 36.30 3.76
C ARG A 44 3.05 36.90 2.35
N ASP A 45 2.10 37.77 2.01
CA ASP A 45 2.08 38.47 0.72
C ASP A 45 3.27 39.44 0.58
N GLN A 46 3.66 40.11 1.67
CA GLN A 46 4.87 40.93 1.70
C GLN A 46 6.16 40.10 1.51
N LEU A 47 6.22 38.88 2.07
CA LEU A 47 7.34 37.96 1.88
C LEU A 47 7.44 37.53 0.41
N ALA A 48 6.31 37.18 -0.20
CA ALA A 48 6.22 36.84 -1.62
C ALA A 48 6.69 37.97 -2.54
N ALA A 49 6.38 39.21 -2.20
CA ALA A 49 6.79 40.38 -2.98
C ALA A 49 8.30 40.71 -2.87
N LEU A 50 8.97 40.25 -1.81
CA LEU A 50 10.36 40.62 -1.52
C LEU A 50 11.38 39.68 -2.16
N ASP A 51 11.16 38.37 -2.12
CA ASP A 51 12.17 37.37 -2.53
C ASP A 51 11.58 35.98 -2.78
N SER A 52 10.58 35.87 -3.68
CA SER A 52 9.84 34.61 -3.95
C SER A 52 10.72 33.46 -4.44
N ASP A 53 11.86 33.77 -5.07
CA ASP A 53 12.72 32.79 -5.74
C ASP A 53 13.83 32.24 -4.80
N ARG A 54 13.86 32.71 -3.54
CA ARG A 54 14.78 32.20 -2.51
C ARG A 54 14.24 30.86 -2.01
N ALA A 55 15.05 29.79 -2.07
CA ALA A 55 14.59 28.42 -1.82
C ALA A 55 13.83 28.19 -0.49
N ASP A 56 14.23 28.87 0.59
CA ASP A 56 13.57 28.83 1.90
C ASP A 56 12.26 29.66 1.95
N VAL A 57 12.18 30.74 1.17
CA VAL A 57 10.95 31.52 0.99
C VAL A 57 9.97 30.81 0.07
N GLU A 58 10.44 30.28 -1.06
CA GLU A 58 9.65 29.45 -1.97
C GLU A 58 9.07 28.25 -1.23
N SER A 59 9.88 27.56 -0.42
CA SER A 59 9.43 26.44 0.42
C SER A 59 8.36 26.86 1.42
N PHE A 60 8.45 28.06 2.01
CA PHE A 60 7.46 28.56 2.95
C PHE A 60 6.18 29.02 2.26
N LEU A 61 6.27 29.76 1.14
CA LEU A 61 5.11 30.27 0.39
C LEU A 61 4.32 29.17 -0.33
N ASN A 62 5.00 28.11 -0.76
CA ASN A 62 4.36 26.93 -1.36
C ASN A 62 3.73 26.00 -0.32
N SER A 63 3.96 26.25 0.98
CA SER A 63 3.16 25.61 2.03
C SER A 63 1.78 26.29 2.07
N VAL A 64 0.81 25.68 1.39
CA VAL A 64 -0.51 26.28 1.16
C VAL A 64 -1.25 26.51 2.47
N ALA A 65 -1.73 27.74 2.69
CA ALA A 65 -2.77 28.00 3.67
C ALA A 65 -4.06 27.28 3.27
N GLY A 66 -4.41 26.24 4.03
CA GLY A 66 -5.65 25.46 3.85
C GLY A 66 -5.46 24.11 3.16
N GLY A 67 -4.89 23.16 3.90
CA GLY A 67 -4.78 21.75 3.50
C GLY A 67 -3.33 21.33 3.31
N GLN A 68 -2.78 20.63 4.30
CA GLN A 68 -1.42 20.14 4.24
C GLN A 68 -1.32 18.99 3.22
N GLU A 69 -0.42 19.08 2.24
CA GLU A 69 -0.01 17.88 1.50
C GLU A 69 0.62 16.91 2.50
N LEU A 70 0.02 15.74 2.62
CA LEU A 70 0.53 14.64 3.42
C LEU A 70 1.80 14.10 2.73
N GLY A 71 2.95 14.70 3.04
CA GLY A 71 4.25 14.31 2.48
C GLY A 71 4.74 12.97 3.02
N ASP A 72 5.47 12.23 2.17
CA ASP A 72 6.17 11.02 2.59
C ASP A 72 7.39 11.39 3.45
N VAL A 73 7.45 10.88 4.68
CA VAL A 73 8.55 11.11 5.63
C VAL A 73 9.34 9.81 5.83
N PRO A 74 10.67 9.83 5.65
CA PRO A 74 11.50 8.65 5.85
C PRO A 74 11.58 8.26 7.32
N HIS A 75 11.69 6.95 7.54
CA HIS A 75 12.03 6.29 8.80
C HIS A 75 13.53 6.01 8.82
N PRO A 76 14.35 6.75 9.61
CA PRO A 76 15.79 6.49 9.72
C PRO A 76 16.10 5.06 10.13
N ILE A 77 15.22 4.48 10.95
CA ILE A 77 15.24 3.07 11.32
C ILE A 77 13.95 2.48 10.77
N ARG A 78 14.03 1.38 10.02
CA ARG A 78 12.81 0.82 9.39
C ARG A 78 11.79 0.36 10.42
N MET A 79 10.52 0.58 10.12
CA MET A 79 9.39 0.00 10.85
C MET A 79 8.94 -1.30 10.16
N LEU A 80 9.46 -2.43 10.63
CA LEU A 80 9.16 -3.75 10.06
C LEU A 80 7.77 -4.28 10.48
N SER A 81 7.30 -5.29 9.75
CA SER A 81 6.17 -6.13 10.17
C SER A 81 6.65 -7.26 11.08
N LEU A 82 5.74 -8.00 11.71
CA LEU A 82 6.07 -9.22 12.45
C LEU A 82 5.82 -10.49 11.61
N GLY A 83 6.64 -11.52 11.81
CA GLY A 83 6.43 -12.85 11.23
C GLY A 83 5.19 -13.49 11.85
N LYS A 84 4.25 -13.97 11.02
CA LYS A 84 2.98 -14.54 11.49
C LYS A 84 3.14 -16.03 11.79
N VAL A 85 2.60 -16.47 12.93
CA VAL A 85 2.45 -17.89 13.29
C VAL A 85 1.03 -18.15 13.77
N THR A 86 0.51 -19.35 13.56
CA THR A 86 -0.84 -19.76 13.99
C THR A 86 -0.86 -21.13 14.66
N THR A 87 0.26 -21.84 14.67
CA THR A 87 0.36 -23.23 15.16
C THR A 87 1.47 -23.41 16.18
N ASP A 88 1.35 -24.44 17.02
CA ASP A 88 2.36 -24.78 18.02
C ASP A 88 3.67 -25.28 17.38
N ASP A 89 3.60 -25.90 16.19
CA ASP A 89 4.77 -26.29 15.40
C ASP A 89 5.56 -25.06 14.93
N GLU A 90 4.87 -23.99 14.53
CA GLU A 90 5.52 -22.73 14.14
C GLU A 90 6.11 -21.99 15.35
N LEU A 91 5.43 -22.04 16.51
CA LEU A 91 6.00 -21.57 17.78
C LEU A 91 7.28 -22.33 18.13
N THR A 92 7.26 -23.66 18.01
CA THR A 92 8.44 -24.50 18.27
C THR A 92 9.60 -24.11 17.36
N LYS A 93 9.37 -23.91 16.06
CA LYS A 93 10.40 -23.43 15.11
C LYS A 93 10.97 -22.05 15.49
N PHE A 94 10.15 -21.17 16.06
CA PHE A 94 10.64 -19.89 16.56
C PHE A 94 11.55 -20.08 17.78
N ILE A 95 11.14 -20.90 18.75
CA ILE A 95 11.92 -21.23 19.94
C ILE A 95 13.25 -21.88 19.55
N ASP A 96 13.24 -22.84 18.62
CA ASP A 96 14.45 -23.50 18.12
C ASP A 96 15.42 -22.49 17.46
N ARG A 97 14.87 -21.48 16.75
CA ARG A 97 15.67 -20.43 16.12
C ARG A 97 16.32 -19.49 17.13
N VAL A 98 15.58 -19.07 18.17
CA VAL A 98 16.09 -18.11 19.17
C VAL A 98 16.84 -18.78 20.32
N GLY A 99 16.67 -20.09 20.50
CA GLY A 99 17.21 -20.88 21.60
C GLY A 99 16.23 -20.96 22.77
N ALA A 100 15.98 -22.17 23.27
CA ALA A 100 15.03 -22.40 24.38
C ALA A 100 15.45 -21.75 25.72
N ASP A 101 16.72 -21.37 25.86
CA ASP A 101 17.25 -20.69 27.06
C ASP A 101 17.21 -19.15 26.94
N THR A 102 16.77 -18.62 25.81
CA THR A 102 16.71 -17.17 25.55
C THR A 102 15.45 -16.58 26.15
N ALA A 103 15.59 -15.61 27.06
CA ALA A 103 14.45 -14.93 27.66
C ALA A 103 13.57 -14.24 26.60
N LEU A 104 12.26 -14.51 26.67
CA LEU A 104 11.25 -13.94 25.80
C LEU A 104 10.31 -13.04 26.59
N ILE A 105 9.66 -12.13 25.89
CA ILE A 105 8.54 -11.35 26.41
C ILE A 105 7.36 -11.52 25.47
N VAL A 106 6.18 -11.74 26.08
CA VAL A 106 4.91 -11.85 25.38
C VAL A 106 4.07 -10.65 25.76
N THR A 107 3.57 -9.91 24.76
CA THR A 107 2.64 -8.79 24.94
C THR A 107 1.36 -9.03 24.13
N PRO A 108 0.21 -8.46 24.53
CA PRO A 108 -0.99 -8.49 23.69
C PRO A 108 -0.73 -7.72 22.39
N LYS A 109 -1.15 -8.29 21.26
CA LYS A 109 -0.98 -7.63 19.96
C LYS A 109 -2.14 -6.68 19.69
N LEU A 110 -1.88 -5.40 19.87
CA LEU A 110 -2.83 -4.32 19.59
C LEU A 110 -3.22 -4.28 18.12
N ASP A 111 -4.52 -4.09 17.86
CA ASP A 111 -5.09 -3.98 16.52
C ASP A 111 -5.45 -2.53 16.17
N GLY A 112 -4.42 -1.74 15.82
CA GLY A 112 -4.54 -0.30 15.58
C GLY A 112 -3.74 0.20 14.38
N VAL A 113 -3.17 1.38 14.45
CA VAL A 113 -2.23 1.88 13.43
C VAL A 113 -0.88 2.17 14.06
N ALA A 114 0.15 1.45 13.62
CA ALA A 114 1.53 1.68 14.06
C ALA A 114 2.03 3.07 13.66
N LEU A 115 2.56 3.80 14.64
CA LEU A 115 3.18 5.13 14.47
C LEU A 115 4.62 5.13 15.01
N ALA A 116 5.46 5.95 14.38
CA ALA A 116 6.72 6.44 14.93
C ALA A 116 6.52 7.90 15.36
N VAL A 117 6.83 8.19 16.61
CA VAL A 117 6.68 9.51 17.23
C VAL A 117 8.08 10.04 17.53
N ARG A 118 8.44 11.16 16.91
CA ARG A 118 9.78 11.74 17.01
C ARG A 118 9.78 12.95 17.92
N TYR A 119 10.81 13.04 18.74
CA TYR A 119 11.10 14.18 19.58
C TYR A 119 12.48 14.70 19.25
N VAL A 120 12.62 16.03 19.20
CA VAL A 120 13.89 16.75 19.08
C VAL A 120 14.01 17.71 20.25
N GLY A 121 15.10 17.61 21.00
CA GLY A 121 15.30 18.38 22.23
C GLY A 121 14.19 18.16 23.27
N GLY A 122 13.53 17.00 23.25
CA GLY A 122 12.41 16.66 24.12
C GLY A 122 11.06 17.26 23.71
N THR A 123 10.94 17.93 22.57
CA THR A 123 9.66 18.44 22.04
C THR A 123 9.20 17.58 20.88
N LEU A 124 7.89 17.31 20.79
CA LEU A 124 7.29 16.55 19.69
C LEU A 124 7.58 17.25 18.36
N ASP A 125 8.29 16.54 17.49
CA ASP A 125 8.76 17.03 16.19
C ASP A 125 7.90 16.47 15.05
N ASP A 126 7.60 15.16 15.07
CA ASP A 126 6.74 14.53 14.06
C ASP A 126 5.99 13.30 14.61
N VAL A 127 4.88 12.97 13.97
CA VAL A 127 4.09 11.76 14.18
C VAL A 127 3.89 11.10 12.84
N ILE A 128 4.50 9.95 12.61
CA ILE A 128 4.66 9.38 11.28
C ILE A 128 4.03 8.00 11.23
N THR A 129 3.14 7.77 10.26
CA THR A 129 2.56 6.44 10.04
C THR A 129 3.61 5.45 9.56
N ARG A 130 3.38 4.14 9.75
CA ARG A 130 4.31 3.13 9.24
C ARG A 130 4.52 3.20 7.72
N GLY A 131 3.46 3.50 6.95
CA GLY A 131 3.47 3.43 5.49
C GLY A 131 4.01 2.08 4.97
N ASN A 132 5.06 2.12 4.16
CA ASN A 132 5.71 0.92 3.62
C ASN A 132 6.80 0.34 4.56
N GLY A 133 7.08 0.98 5.69
CA GLY A 133 8.11 0.64 6.67
C GLY A 133 9.41 1.44 6.53
N GLU A 134 9.63 2.09 5.39
CA GLU A 134 10.77 2.98 5.11
C GLU A 134 10.31 4.42 4.93
N LEU A 135 9.18 4.62 4.26
CA LEU A 135 8.47 5.87 4.11
C LEU A 135 7.12 5.74 4.81
N GLY A 136 6.88 6.68 5.70
CA GLY A 136 5.60 6.93 6.33
C GLY A 136 4.97 8.22 5.82
N THR A 137 3.84 8.57 6.39
CA THR A 137 3.19 9.85 6.14
C THR A 137 3.13 10.60 7.45
N SER A 138 3.56 11.87 7.45
CA SER A 138 3.39 12.73 8.63
C SER A 138 1.91 12.98 8.88
N VAL A 139 1.49 12.74 10.11
CA VAL A 139 0.15 12.97 10.63
C VAL A 139 0.18 13.85 11.89
N ILE A 140 1.26 14.63 12.08
CA ILE A 140 1.46 15.49 13.24
C ILE A 140 0.33 16.51 13.42
N HIS A 141 -0.28 16.98 12.34
CA HIS A 141 -1.43 17.88 12.39
C HIS A 141 -2.66 17.24 13.04
N ASN A 142 -2.71 15.91 13.16
CA ASN A 142 -3.76 15.17 13.87
C ASN A 142 -3.31 14.67 15.25
N SER A 143 -2.14 15.09 15.76
CA SER A 143 -1.60 14.65 17.05
C SER A 143 -2.47 15.03 18.25
N ASP A 144 -3.26 16.10 18.15
CA ASP A 144 -4.19 16.56 19.18
C ASP A 144 -5.36 15.60 19.44
N LEU A 145 -5.67 14.72 18.48
CA LEU A 145 -6.64 13.64 18.67
C LEU A 145 -6.10 12.45 19.46
N ILE A 146 -4.78 12.35 19.59
CA ILE A 146 -4.09 11.20 20.14
C ILE A 146 -3.83 11.45 21.62
N ALA A 147 -4.70 10.92 22.46
CA ALA A 147 -4.51 10.92 23.91
C ALA A 147 -3.27 10.10 24.31
N ASN A 148 -2.68 10.50 25.44
CA ASN A 148 -1.46 9.90 26.02
C ASN A 148 -0.22 10.01 25.12
N LEU A 149 -0.21 10.98 24.20
CA LEU A 149 0.94 11.38 23.42
C LEU A 149 1.57 12.64 24.04
N PRO A 150 2.71 12.55 24.75
CA PRO A 150 3.35 13.71 25.34
C PRO A 150 3.77 14.72 24.27
N ILE A 151 3.47 16.01 24.43
CA ILE A 151 4.00 17.07 23.55
C ILE A 151 5.43 17.45 23.95
N THR A 152 5.77 17.29 25.22
CA THR A 152 7.09 17.57 25.77
C THR A 152 7.49 16.47 26.73
N LEU A 153 8.70 15.96 26.57
CA LEU A 153 9.32 14.98 27.44
C LEU A 153 9.92 15.66 28.69
N PRO A 154 10.05 14.95 29.82
CA PRO A 154 10.64 15.49 31.04
C PRO A 154 12.14 15.83 30.91
N GLN A 155 12.77 15.41 29.82
CA GLN A 155 14.18 15.65 29.52
C GLN A 155 14.38 16.01 28.04
N PRO A 156 15.36 16.88 27.71
CA PRO A 156 15.63 17.31 26.34
C PRO A 156 16.38 16.22 25.58
N LEU A 157 15.62 15.30 24.96
CA LEU A 157 16.15 14.13 24.28
C LEU A 157 15.69 14.05 22.83
N ASP A 158 16.57 13.55 21.97
CA ASP A 158 16.24 13.18 20.59
C ASP A 158 15.90 11.69 20.57
N ILE A 159 14.65 11.34 20.31
CA ILE A 159 14.16 9.96 20.40
C ILE A 159 13.03 9.69 19.42
N GLU A 160 13.01 8.48 18.86
CA GLU A 160 11.86 7.94 18.14
C GLU A 160 11.19 6.84 18.97
N VAL A 161 9.96 7.09 19.38
CA VAL A 161 9.12 6.14 20.13
C VAL A 161 8.17 5.45 19.17
N ARG A 162 8.06 4.13 19.28
CA ARG A 162 7.17 3.30 18.46
C ARG A 162 6.04 2.74 19.29
N GLY A 163 4.85 2.87 18.75
CA GLY A 163 3.63 2.44 19.40
C GLY A 163 2.52 2.19 18.40
N GLU A 164 1.39 1.75 18.92
CA GLU A 164 0.16 1.58 18.16
C GLU A 164 -0.84 2.64 18.62
N VAL A 165 -1.46 3.34 17.66
CA VAL A 165 -2.66 4.11 17.96
C VAL A 165 -3.86 3.19 17.91
N VAL A 166 -4.65 3.21 18.98
CA VAL A 166 -5.79 2.34 19.21
C VAL A 166 -7.00 3.17 19.66
N MET A 167 -8.17 2.54 19.66
CA MET A 167 -9.39 3.07 20.27
C MET A 167 -9.92 2.09 21.30
N THR A 168 -10.54 2.61 22.36
CA THR A 168 -11.35 1.84 23.31
C THR A 168 -12.81 1.73 22.85
N HIS A 169 -13.66 1.05 23.63
CA HIS A 169 -15.12 1.07 23.40
C HIS A 169 -15.69 2.49 23.45
N GLU A 170 -15.24 3.29 24.43
CA GLU A 170 -15.68 4.68 24.61
C GLU A 170 -15.27 5.56 23.43
N ASP A 171 -14.02 5.45 22.98
CA ASP A 171 -13.52 6.20 21.82
C ASP A 171 -14.37 5.94 20.57
N LEU A 172 -14.65 4.67 20.30
CA LEU A 172 -15.49 4.26 19.17
C LEU A 172 -16.92 4.77 19.30
N ALA A 173 -17.48 4.77 20.50
CA ALA A 173 -18.82 5.27 20.76
C ALA A 173 -18.92 6.77 20.46
N VAL A 174 -17.95 7.57 20.92
CA VAL A 174 -17.83 9.00 20.59
C VAL A 174 -17.69 9.20 19.08
N ALA A 175 -16.78 8.45 18.45
CA ALA A 175 -16.53 8.54 17.02
C ALA A 175 -17.75 8.16 16.16
N SER A 176 -18.57 7.23 16.64
CA SER A 176 -19.75 6.74 15.93
C SER A 176 -20.98 7.62 16.13
N ALA A 177 -21.16 8.22 17.31
CA ALA A 177 -22.33 9.02 17.65
C ALA A 177 -22.54 10.24 16.73
N ASN A 178 -21.45 10.84 16.26
CA ASN A 178 -21.48 12.11 15.51
C ASN A 178 -21.31 11.95 13.99
N ARG A 179 -21.09 10.72 13.49
CA ARG A 179 -20.75 10.45 12.08
C ARG A 179 -21.97 10.14 11.17
N GLY A 180 -23.16 10.08 11.75
CA GLY A 180 -24.39 9.65 11.07
C GLY A 180 -24.45 8.14 10.79
N THR A 181 -23.41 7.57 10.16
CA THR A 181 -23.21 6.11 10.05
C THR A 181 -22.11 5.65 11.03
N PRO A 182 -22.43 4.80 12.02
CA PRO A 182 -21.47 4.28 12.97
C PRO A 182 -20.27 3.59 12.32
N PHE A 183 -19.12 3.63 13.00
CA PHE A 183 -17.98 2.80 12.61
C PHE A 183 -18.21 1.35 13.05
N ALA A 184 -17.74 0.42 12.24
CA ALA A 184 -18.00 -1.00 12.48
C ALA A 184 -17.10 -1.63 13.56
N ASN A 185 -15.87 -1.14 13.74
CA ASN A 185 -14.97 -1.61 14.81
C ASN A 185 -13.98 -0.51 15.20
N ARG A 186 -13.24 -0.74 16.30
CA ARG A 186 -12.30 0.21 16.92
C ARG A 186 -11.10 0.57 16.02
N ARG A 187 -10.69 -0.31 15.10
CA ARG A 187 -9.58 -0.06 14.16
C ARG A 187 -9.97 0.83 12.98
N ASN A 188 -11.16 0.61 12.42
CA ASN A 188 -11.65 1.24 11.19
C ASN A 188 -11.58 2.78 11.15
N PRO A 189 -11.91 3.53 12.22
CA PRO A 189 -11.82 4.99 12.19
C PRO A 189 -10.38 5.51 12.11
N ILE A 190 -9.41 4.84 12.73
CA ILE A 190 -8.07 5.37 13.03
C ILE A 190 -7.35 5.82 11.74
N GLY A 191 -7.19 4.91 10.78
CA GLY A 191 -6.45 5.19 9.55
C GLY A 191 -7.03 6.36 8.74
N PRO A 192 -8.31 6.33 8.36
CA PRO A 192 -8.96 7.46 7.67
C PRO A 192 -8.89 8.77 8.46
N THR A 193 -9.10 8.76 9.78
CA THR A 193 -9.03 9.96 10.62
C THR A 193 -7.62 10.57 10.63
N LEU A 194 -6.57 9.75 10.76
CA LEU A 194 -5.18 10.22 10.77
C LEU A 194 -4.73 10.76 9.41
N ASN A 195 -5.26 10.22 8.30
CA ASN A 195 -4.90 10.64 6.94
C ASN A 195 -5.79 11.75 6.37
N GLN A 196 -6.59 12.44 7.18
CA GLN A 196 -7.30 13.64 6.75
C GLN A 196 -6.35 14.84 6.77
N ALA A 197 -6.23 15.57 5.67
CA ALA A 197 -5.35 16.72 5.51
C ALA A 197 -5.80 17.99 6.28
N THR A 198 -7.04 18.01 6.77
CA THR A 198 -7.61 19.15 7.50
C THR A 198 -8.19 18.72 8.84
N LYS A 199 -8.17 19.64 9.81
CA LYS A 199 -8.82 19.47 11.12
C LYS A 199 -10.33 19.69 11.07
N ASP A 200 -10.86 20.26 10.00
CA ASP A 200 -12.29 20.51 9.81
C ASP A 200 -13.02 19.20 9.48
N ARG A 201 -13.41 18.47 10.53
CA ARG A 201 -14.05 17.17 10.45
C ARG A 201 -15.47 17.23 11.02
N THR A 202 -16.37 16.49 10.38
CA THR A 202 -17.79 16.45 10.74
C THR A 202 -18.10 15.58 11.96
N TYR A 203 -17.09 14.94 12.56
CA TYR A 203 -17.22 14.08 13.75
C TYR A 203 -15.93 14.10 14.58
N GLU A 204 -16.08 14.02 15.90
CA GLU A 204 -14.96 13.81 16.83
C GLU A 204 -14.47 12.36 16.76
N SER A 205 -13.17 12.12 16.94
CA SER A 205 -12.59 10.78 16.78
C SER A 205 -11.39 10.62 17.73
N PRO A 206 -11.62 10.57 19.05
CA PRO A 206 -10.55 10.42 20.02
C PRO A 206 -9.87 9.05 19.86
N MET A 207 -8.56 9.01 20.02
CA MET A 207 -7.76 7.78 19.96
C MET A 207 -6.62 7.85 20.97
N ARG A 208 -5.97 6.72 21.27
CA ARG A 208 -4.90 6.63 22.28
C ARG A 208 -3.64 6.06 21.67
N PHE A 209 -2.48 6.59 22.05
CA PHE A 209 -1.19 6.00 21.73
C PHE A 209 -0.72 5.07 22.84
N VAL A 210 -0.35 3.84 22.47
CA VAL A 210 0.25 2.87 23.40
C VAL A 210 1.65 2.51 22.89
N ALA A 211 2.66 2.89 23.65
CA ALA A 211 4.06 2.67 23.30
C ALA A 211 4.49 1.22 23.58
N PHE A 212 5.36 0.69 22.71
CA PHE A 212 5.91 -0.66 22.86
C PHE A 212 7.40 -0.77 22.52
N SER A 213 8.07 0.25 22.01
CA SER A 213 9.53 0.21 21.84
C SER A 213 10.13 1.58 21.58
N ILE A 214 11.44 1.69 21.76
CA ILE A 214 12.27 2.83 21.37
C ILE A 214 13.09 2.42 20.14
N ALA A 215 13.06 3.22 19.07
CA ALA A 215 13.91 2.96 17.91
C ALA A 215 15.38 3.25 18.25
N ALA A 216 16.28 2.33 17.89
CA ALA A 216 17.70 2.36 18.27
C ALA A 216 17.91 2.59 19.79
N SER A 217 17.09 1.96 20.62
CA SER A 217 17.26 1.99 22.07
C SER A 217 18.69 1.66 22.46
N ALA A 218 19.24 2.38 23.45
CA ALA A 218 20.52 2.08 24.06
C ALA A 218 20.42 1.04 25.21
N ASN A 219 19.21 0.66 25.63
CA ASN A 219 18.98 -0.19 26.80
C ASN A 219 19.32 -1.67 26.54
N ASP A 220 19.53 -2.43 27.62
CA ASP A 220 19.95 -3.84 27.55
C ASP A 220 18.81 -4.80 27.18
N SER A 221 17.56 -4.43 27.45
CA SER A 221 16.39 -5.27 27.18
C SER A 221 15.14 -4.49 26.76
N LEU A 222 14.15 -5.18 26.19
CA LEU A 222 12.86 -4.58 25.85
C LEU A 222 12.07 -4.19 27.12
N VAL A 223 12.26 -4.90 28.22
CA VAL A 223 11.69 -4.52 29.52
C VAL A 223 12.26 -3.19 30.01
N ASP A 224 13.56 -2.96 29.84
CA ASP A 224 14.18 -1.68 30.19
C ASP A 224 13.65 -0.53 29.30
N ASP A 225 13.33 -0.82 28.03
CA ASP A 225 12.63 0.14 27.16
C ASP A 225 11.26 0.51 27.72
N PHE A 226 10.52 -0.45 28.27
CA PHE A 226 9.21 -0.19 28.86
C PHE A 226 9.31 0.76 30.06
N PHE A 227 10.24 0.51 30.98
CA PHE A 227 10.48 1.41 32.11
C PHE A 227 10.92 2.80 31.65
N ALA A 228 11.84 2.89 30.68
CA ALA A 228 12.30 4.18 30.16
C ALA A 228 11.17 4.97 29.48
N LEU A 229 10.28 4.31 28.74
CA LEU A 229 9.11 4.94 28.13
C LEU A 229 8.11 5.44 29.18
N ALA A 230 7.88 4.66 30.24
CA ALA A 230 7.00 5.05 31.34
C ALA A 230 7.54 6.28 32.08
N ASP A 231 8.84 6.33 32.37
CA ASP A 231 9.52 7.48 32.98
C ASP A 231 9.44 8.74 32.12
N LEU A 232 9.36 8.57 30.79
CA LEU A 232 9.15 9.65 29.82
C LEU A 232 7.69 10.11 29.72
N GLY A 233 6.76 9.46 30.42
CA GLY A 233 5.35 9.83 30.46
C GLY A 233 4.47 9.15 29.41
N PHE A 234 4.97 8.12 28.72
CA PHE A 234 4.16 7.36 27.78
C PHE A 234 3.28 6.34 28.50
N MET A 235 2.09 6.09 27.96
CA MET A 235 1.34 4.87 28.25
C MET A 235 2.02 3.70 27.55
N VAL A 236 2.51 2.72 28.32
CA VAL A 236 3.23 1.54 27.80
C VAL A 236 2.32 0.32 27.87
N VAL A 237 2.44 -0.59 26.90
CA VAL A 237 1.68 -1.85 26.86
C VAL A 237 1.82 -2.69 28.15
N ALA A 238 2.93 -2.53 28.87
CA ALA A 238 3.23 -3.25 30.10
C ALA A 238 2.76 -2.53 31.38
N ASP A 239 2.26 -1.29 31.29
CA ASP A 239 1.82 -0.48 32.44
C ASP A 239 0.33 -0.09 32.37
N GLU A 240 -0.29 -0.21 31.19
CA GLU A 240 -1.72 0.04 31.04
C GLU A 240 -2.53 -1.02 31.84
N PRO A 241 -3.49 -0.63 32.71
CA PRO A 241 -4.13 -1.56 33.66
C PRO A 241 -4.81 -2.82 33.10
N GLN A 242 -5.39 -2.77 31.90
CA GLN A 242 -6.00 -3.91 31.21
C GLN A 242 -4.99 -4.68 30.33
N LEU A 243 -3.93 -4.04 29.82
CA LEU A 243 -2.91 -4.68 28.97
C LEU A 243 -1.75 -5.29 29.77
N ALA A 244 -1.34 -4.67 30.88
CA ALA A 244 -0.24 -5.10 31.73
C ALA A 244 -0.41 -6.55 32.24
N PRO A 245 -1.60 -7.00 32.71
CA PRO A 245 -1.80 -8.39 33.11
C PRO A 245 -1.62 -9.41 31.98
N LEU A 246 -1.68 -8.97 30.72
CA LEU A 246 -1.47 -9.79 29.53
C LEU A 246 -0.02 -9.80 29.06
N THR A 247 0.84 -8.97 29.65
CA THR A 247 2.27 -8.91 29.36
C THR A 247 3.05 -9.81 30.32
N ALA A 248 3.88 -10.72 29.80
CA ALA A 248 4.65 -11.66 30.62
C ALA A 248 6.08 -11.86 30.09
N ILE A 249 7.03 -12.00 31.03
CA ILE A 249 8.41 -12.36 30.74
C ILE A 249 8.58 -13.85 30.99
N PHE A 250 9.18 -14.54 30.02
CA PHE A 250 9.57 -15.93 30.08
C PHE A 250 11.09 -16.01 30.15
N ASP A 251 11.66 -16.11 31.35
CA ASP A 251 13.10 -16.13 31.61
C ASP A 251 13.59 -17.47 32.21
N THR A 252 12.68 -18.40 32.47
CA THR A 252 12.98 -19.71 33.04
C THR A 252 13.15 -20.74 31.93
N ALA A 253 14.39 -21.21 31.75
CA ALA A 253 14.75 -22.20 30.75
C ALA A 253 14.43 -23.65 31.18
N PRO A 254 14.09 -24.56 30.24
CA PRO A 254 13.87 -24.30 28.81
C PRO A 254 12.44 -23.79 28.56
N ILE A 255 12.32 -22.75 27.73
CA ILE A 255 11.03 -22.25 27.24
C ILE A 255 10.47 -23.26 26.24
N SER A 256 9.18 -23.56 26.34
CA SER A 256 8.48 -24.49 25.45
C SER A 256 7.32 -23.81 24.74
N ALA A 257 6.90 -24.39 23.60
CA ALA A 257 5.70 -23.92 22.91
C ALA A 257 4.46 -24.03 23.82
N ALA A 258 4.38 -25.08 24.65
CA ALA A 258 3.28 -25.27 25.59
C ALA A 258 3.20 -24.16 26.66
N SER A 259 4.34 -23.74 27.22
CA SER A 259 4.37 -22.64 28.20
C SER A 259 3.99 -21.29 27.59
N LEU A 260 4.47 -20.99 26.38
CA LEU A 260 4.05 -19.78 25.67
C LEU A 260 2.56 -19.84 25.31
N ARG A 261 2.11 -21.00 24.83
CA ARG A 261 0.73 -21.22 24.40
C ARG A 261 -0.27 -21.02 25.53
N ALA A 262 0.03 -21.50 26.73
CA ALA A 262 -0.82 -21.30 27.90
C ALA A 262 -1.07 -19.82 28.23
N HIS A 263 -0.04 -18.96 28.08
CA HIS A 263 -0.19 -17.52 28.28
C HIS A 263 -0.91 -16.85 27.11
N ILE A 264 -0.59 -17.25 25.87
CA ILE A 264 -1.30 -16.77 24.68
C ILE A 264 -2.79 -17.11 24.75
N ASP A 265 -3.17 -18.28 25.24
CA ASP A 265 -4.58 -18.65 25.42
C ASP A 265 -5.25 -17.77 26.49
N THR A 266 -4.54 -17.33 27.53
CA THR A 266 -5.03 -16.33 28.49
C THR A 266 -5.38 -15.00 27.81
N ILE A 267 -4.51 -14.54 26.90
CA ILE A 267 -4.78 -13.35 26.07
C ILE A 267 -6.05 -13.59 25.23
N GLY A 268 -6.18 -14.76 24.61
CA GLY A 268 -7.35 -15.13 23.80
C GLY A 268 -8.66 -15.17 24.59
N VAL A 269 -8.64 -15.58 25.87
CA VAL A 269 -9.80 -15.55 26.76
C VAL A 269 -10.22 -14.12 27.07
N VAL A 270 -9.27 -13.24 27.41
CA VAL A 270 -9.57 -11.83 27.71
C VAL A 270 -10.04 -11.06 26.48
N MET A 271 -9.55 -11.41 25.29
CA MET A 271 -10.07 -10.86 24.02
C MET A 271 -11.55 -11.13 23.79
N ALA A 272 -12.10 -12.20 24.36
CA ALA A 272 -13.51 -12.56 24.24
C ALA A 272 -14.38 -11.87 25.31
N ASP A 273 -13.77 -11.15 26.26
CA ASP A 273 -14.47 -10.39 27.29
C ASP A 273 -15.03 -9.09 26.71
N VAL A 274 -16.32 -8.84 26.97
CA VAL A 274 -17.03 -7.65 26.51
C VAL A 274 -16.59 -6.39 27.25
N ASP A 275 -16.06 -6.55 28.46
CA ASP A 275 -15.59 -5.43 29.30
C ASP A 275 -14.13 -5.05 28.98
N PHE A 276 -13.45 -5.77 28.08
CA PHE A 276 -12.07 -5.48 27.69
C PHE A 276 -12.00 -4.41 26.59
N ASP A 277 -11.36 -3.29 26.88
CA ASP A 277 -11.50 -2.08 26.07
C ASP A 277 -10.77 -2.09 24.73
N TYR A 278 -9.65 -2.79 24.65
CA TYR A 278 -8.77 -2.73 23.49
C TYR A 278 -9.17 -3.77 22.43
N LEU A 279 -8.90 -3.47 21.16
CA LEU A 279 -9.00 -4.48 20.10
C LEU A 279 -7.64 -5.15 19.92
N LEU A 280 -7.60 -6.48 19.98
CA LEU A 280 -6.39 -7.28 19.79
C LEU A 280 -6.58 -8.25 18.63
N ASP A 281 -5.50 -8.60 17.93
CA ASP A 281 -5.50 -9.57 16.82
C ASP A 281 -4.51 -10.73 17.05
N GLY A 282 -4.00 -10.88 18.27
CA GLY A 282 -2.96 -11.86 18.59
C GLY A 282 -2.17 -11.57 19.86
N ALA A 283 -1.00 -12.22 19.93
CA ALA A 283 0.08 -11.92 20.87
C ALA A 283 1.37 -11.66 20.10
N VAL A 284 2.22 -10.75 20.59
CA VAL A 284 3.58 -10.56 20.11
C VAL A 284 4.51 -11.33 21.03
N ILE A 285 5.41 -12.14 20.47
CA ILE A 285 6.48 -12.82 21.21
C ILE A 285 7.79 -12.26 20.69
N ALA A 286 8.58 -11.67 21.57
CA ALA A 286 9.86 -11.05 21.23
C ALA A 286 10.98 -11.54 22.15
N VAL A 287 12.20 -11.60 21.64
CA VAL A 287 13.40 -11.79 22.47
C VAL A 287 13.61 -10.56 23.33
N ASN A 288 13.71 -10.75 24.65
CA ASN A 288 13.84 -9.65 25.60
C ASN A 288 15.23 -8.99 25.51
N ASN A 289 16.29 -9.79 25.46
CA ASN A 289 17.67 -9.29 25.48
C ASN A 289 18.07 -8.63 24.16
N ARG A 290 18.58 -7.39 24.21
CA ARG A 290 18.96 -6.62 23.02
C ARG A 290 20.14 -7.20 22.26
N ALA A 291 21.22 -7.59 22.93
CA ALA A 291 22.39 -8.18 22.26
C ALA A 291 22.00 -9.44 21.46
N MET A 292 21.03 -10.20 21.96
CA MET A 292 20.46 -11.34 21.22
C MET A 292 19.62 -10.91 20.02
N ARG A 293 18.81 -9.84 20.14
CA ARG A 293 18.07 -9.26 18.99
C ARG A 293 19.02 -8.83 17.87
N GLU A 294 20.10 -8.14 18.22
CA GLU A 294 21.14 -7.70 17.28
C GLU A 294 21.84 -8.90 16.61
N ARG A 295 22.14 -9.97 17.37
CA ARG A 295 22.74 -11.19 16.84
C ARG A 295 21.81 -11.95 15.88
N LEU A 296 20.53 -12.04 16.23
CA LEU A 296 19.51 -12.69 15.38
C LEU A 296 19.22 -11.85 14.13
N GLY A 297 19.37 -10.54 14.24
CA GLY A 297 19.17 -9.59 13.16
C GLY A 297 17.73 -9.53 12.68
N GLU A 298 17.57 -8.85 11.55
CA GLU A 298 16.28 -8.62 10.94
C GLU A 298 16.34 -9.08 9.49
N GLY A 299 15.26 -9.73 9.05
CA GLY A 299 15.02 -9.89 7.64
C GLY A 299 14.40 -8.62 7.09
N SER A 300 14.19 -8.61 5.80
CA SER A 300 13.81 -7.42 5.07
C SER A 300 12.39 -6.88 5.28
N ARG A 301 11.55 -7.71 5.91
CA ARG A 301 10.16 -7.38 6.23
C ARG A 301 9.80 -7.71 7.67
N ILE A 302 10.55 -8.60 8.30
CA ILE A 302 10.26 -9.12 9.64
C ILE A 302 11.55 -9.29 10.44
N PRO A 303 11.57 -8.98 11.75
CA PRO A 303 12.69 -9.30 12.61
C PRO A 303 12.78 -10.82 12.83
N HIS A 304 14.00 -11.37 12.98
CA HIS A 304 14.15 -12.78 13.34
C HIS A 304 13.93 -13.04 14.83
N TRP A 305 13.97 -11.98 15.62
CA TRP A 305 13.84 -11.97 17.08
C TRP A 305 12.42 -11.72 17.59
N ALA A 306 11.43 -11.47 16.72
CA ALA A 306 10.03 -11.35 17.13
C ALA A 306 9.05 -11.93 16.12
N ILE A 307 7.92 -12.45 16.62
CA ILE A 307 6.82 -13.01 15.85
C ILE A 307 5.47 -12.54 16.43
N ALA A 308 4.43 -12.58 15.60
CA ALA A 308 3.05 -12.39 15.99
C ALA A 308 2.33 -13.74 15.93
N PHE A 309 1.88 -14.24 17.07
CA PHE A 309 0.93 -15.34 17.12
C PHE A 309 -0.46 -14.79 16.84
N LYS A 310 -1.03 -15.12 15.68
CA LYS A 310 -2.39 -14.72 15.32
C LYS A 310 -3.36 -15.78 15.80
N PHE A 311 -4.42 -15.32 16.48
CA PHE A 311 -5.55 -16.18 16.75
C PHE A 311 -6.23 -16.58 15.44
N PRO A 312 -6.88 -17.76 15.39
CA PRO A 312 -7.71 -18.14 14.25
C PRO A 312 -8.63 -16.98 13.89
N SER A 313 -8.65 -16.62 12.60
CA SER A 313 -9.53 -15.55 12.14
C SER A 313 -10.97 -15.90 12.52
N GLU A 314 -11.70 -14.92 13.04
CA GLU A 314 -13.10 -15.09 13.36
C GLU A 314 -13.82 -15.68 12.14
N THR A 315 -14.62 -16.70 12.40
CA THR A 315 -15.44 -17.35 11.40
C THR A 315 -16.88 -17.18 11.78
N ALA A 316 -17.72 -16.85 10.81
CA ALA A 316 -19.15 -16.84 10.99
C ALA A 316 -19.79 -17.86 10.05
N LEU A 317 -20.88 -18.49 10.51
CA LEU A 317 -21.72 -19.32 9.66
C LEU A 317 -22.73 -18.42 8.96
N GLY A 318 -22.85 -18.57 7.65
CA GLY A 318 -23.89 -17.93 6.84
C GLY A 318 -24.57 -18.95 5.95
N VAL A 319 -25.80 -18.67 5.53
CA VAL A 319 -26.49 -19.50 4.53
C VAL A 319 -26.27 -18.89 3.16
N LEU A 320 -25.73 -19.66 2.22
CA LEU A 320 -25.52 -19.21 0.85
C LEU A 320 -26.86 -19.05 0.14
N ASP A 321 -27.22 -17.82 -0.24
CA ASP A 321 -28.45 -17.52 -0.98
C ASP A 321 -28.27 -17.75 -2.49
N ARG A 322 -27.18 -17.21 -3.05
CA ARG A 322 -26.85 -17.35 -4.47
C ARG A 322 -25.38 -17.07 -4.72
N ILE A 323 -24.92 -17.46 -5.90
CA ILE A 323 -23.60 -17.09 -6.42
C ILE A 323 -23.83 -16.06 -7.53
N GLU A 324 -23.27 -14.87 -7.35
CA GLU A 324 -23.28 -13.83 -8.38
C GLU A 324 -22.00 -13.87 -9.20
N ASN A 325 -22.19 -13.92 -10.52
CA ASN A 325 -21.14 -13.85 -11.52
C ASN A 325 -21.13 -12.46 -12.15
N ALA A 326 -19.96 -11.82 -12.16
CA ALA A 326 -19.79 -10.51 -12.82
C ALA A 326 -18.57 -10.50 -13.74
N VAL A 327 -18.66 -9.73 -14.81
CA VAL A 327 -17.58 -9.59 -15.79
C VAL A 327 -16.60 -8.52 -15.32
N GLY A 328 -15.36 -8.91 -15.08
CA GLY A 328 -14.28 -7.97 -14.76
C GLY A 328 -13.77 -7.23 -16.00
N LYS A 329 -12.90 -6.23 -15.79
CA LYS A 329 -12.30 -5.43 -16.87
C LYS A 329 -11.51 -6.24 -17.92
N THR A 330 -11.04 -7.43 -17.59
CA THR A 330 -10.34 -8.32 -18.52
C THR A 330 -11.24 -9.39 -19.13
N GLY A 331 -12.57 -9.26 -18.97
CA GLY A 331 -13.55 -10.28 -19.33
C GLY A 331 -13.65 -11.43 -18.33
N ALA A 332 -12.71 -11.56 -17.38
CA ALA A 332 -12.72 -12.64 -16.40
C ALA A 332 -13.93 -12.57 -15.47
N ILE A 333 -14.61 -13.72 -15.31
CA ILE A 333 -15.78 -13.85 -14.45
C ILE A 333 -15.33 -13.95 -12.99
N SER A 334 -15.88 -13.07 -12.15
CA SER A 334 -15.78 -13.18 -10.70
C SER A 334 -16.89 -14.07 -10.14
N TYR A 335 -16.65 -14.66 -8.97
CA TYR A 335 -17.59 -15.53 -8.28
C TYR A 335 -17.74 -15.03 -6.85
N THR A 336 -18.93 -14.50 -6.56
CA THR A 336 -19.23 -13.91 -5.26
C THR A 336 -20.39 -14.67 -4.62
N ALA A 337 -20.15 -15.27 -3.46
CA ALA A 337 -21.20 -15.78 -2.61
C ALA A 337 -21.98 -14.59 -2.03
N VAL A 338 -23.31 -14.65 -2.15
CA VAL A 338 -24.23 -13.74 -1.46
C VAL A 338 -24.91 -14.54 -0.37
N LEU A 339 -24.80 -14.06 0.87
CA LEU A 339 -25.42 -14.69 2.03
C LEU A 339 -26.88 -14.25 2.14
N ARG A 340 -27.76 -15.16 2.59
CA ARG A 340 -29.19 -14.87 2.77
C ARG A 340 -29.43 -13.79 3.80
N GLU A 341 -28.63 -13.82 4.86
CA GLU A 341 -28.63 -12.83 5.93
C GLU A 341 -27.18 -12.36 6.16
N PRO A 342 -26.97 -11.07 6.46
CA PRO A 342 -25.65 -10.57 6.83
C PRO A 342 -25.12 -11.29 8.08
N VAL A 343 -23.87 -11.73 8.05
CA VAL A 343 -23.20 -12.34 9.21
C VAL A 343 -22.23 -11.35 9.83
N GLN A 344 -22.18 -11.25 11.16
CA GLN A 344 -21.21 -10.39 11.82
C GLN A 344 -19.85 -11.06 11.86
N LEU A 345 -18.81 -10.35 11.41
CA LEU A 345 -17.45 -10.86 11.37
C LEU A 345 -16.44 -9.73 11.48
N ALA A 346 -15.59 -9.78 12.50
CA ALA A 346 -14.61 -8.74 12.86
C ALA A 346 -15.27 -7.35 12.95
N GLY A 347 -16.43 -7.29 13.63
CA GLY A 347 -17.23 -6.08 13.85
C GLY A 347 -17.99 -5.55 12.63
N THR A 348 -17.87 -6.14 11.43
CA THR A 348 -18.66 -5.71 10.25
C THR A 348 -19.66 -6.76 9.83
N ALA A 349 -20.83 -6.31 9.38
CA ALA A 349 -21.75 -7.16 8.65
C ALA A 349 -21.15 -7.57 7.29
N VAL A 350 -21.05 -8.88 7.04
CA VAL A 350 -20.61 -9.48 5.79
C VAL A 350 -21.82 -10.07 5.10
N GLU A 351 -22.16 -9.54 3.93
CA GLU A 351 -23.24 -10.08 3.07
C GLU A 351 -22.67 -10.82 1.86
N ARG A 352 -21.40 -10.55 1.53
CA ARG A 352 -20.75 -10.98 0.29
C ARG A 352 -19.37 -11.51 0.58
N ALA A 353 -19.06 -12.66 0.01
CA ALA A 353 -17.76 -13.31 0.19
C ALA A 353 -17.22 -13.86 -1.13
N SER A 354 -15.90 -13.79 -1.31
CA SER A 354 -15.23 -14.34 -2.50
C SER A 354 -15.28 -15.87 -2.50
N LEU A 355 -15.63 -16.45 -3.65
CA LEU A 355 -15.44 -17.88 -3.98
C LEU A 355 -14.23 -18.11 -4.88
N HIS A 356 -13.49 -17.05 -5.20
CA HIS A 356 -12.25 -17.03 -5.99
C HIS A 356 -12.40 -17.47 -7.46
N ASN A 357 -12.65 -18.76 -7.70
CA ASN A 357 -12.75 -19.36 -9.02
C ASN A 357 -13.51 -20.70 -8.99
N PRO A 358 -13.92 -21.24 -10.16
CA PRO A 358 -14.69 -22.48 -10.21
C PRO A 358 -14.02 -23.72 -9.66
N ALA A 359 -12.69 -23.80 -9.75
CA ALA A 359 -11.96 -24.95 -9.22
C ALA A 359 -12.09 -25.03 -7.70
N ILE A 360 -12.06 -23.87 -7.02
CA ILE A 360 -12.28 -23.79 -5.56
C ILE A 360 -13.73 -24.12 -5.21
N ILE A 361 -14.71 -23.60 -5.97
CA ILE A 361 -16.13 -23.92 -5.78
C ILE A 361 -16.37 -25.42 -5.85
N ARG A 362 -15.80 -26.10 -6.86
CA ARG A 362 -15.86 -27.56 -7.01
C ARG A 362 -15.13 -28.31 -5.89
N ALA A 363 -13.95 -27.83 -5.49
CA ALA A 363 -13.17 -28.46 -4.43
C ALA A 363 -13.90 -28.42 -3.07
N LEU A 364 -14.63 -27.34 -2.81
CA LEU A 364 -15.47 -27.17 -1.62
C LEU A 364 -16.87 -27.82 -1.76
N ASP A 365 -17.24 -28.31 -2.95
CA ASP A 365 -18.59 -28.79 -3.31
C ASP A 365 -19.69 -27.80 -2.87
N VAL A 366 -19.52 -26.51 -3.16
CA VAL A 366 -20.47 -25.47 -2.74
C VAL A 366 -21.80 -25.60 -3.48
N ARG A 367 -22.90 -25.54 -2.73
CA ARG A 367 -24.27 -25.59 -3.26
C ARG A 367 -25.11 -24.44 -2.73
N ILE A 368 -26.02 -23.94 -3.56
CA ILE A 368 -26.97 -22.92 -3.11
C ILE A 368 -27.80 -23.49 -1.95
N GLY A 369 -27.95 -22.71 -0.89
CA GLY A 369 -28.60 -23.11 0.36
C GLY A 369 -27.68 -23.76 1.40
N ASP A 370 -26.42 -24.06 1.06
CA ASP A 370 -25.46 -24.58 2.05
C ASP A 370 -25.22 -23.58 3.17
N THR A 371 -25.10 -24.09 4.41
CA THR A 371 -24.41 -23.36 5.48
C THR A 371 -22.91 -23.33 5.16
N VAL A 372 -22.34 -22.14 5.06
CA VAL A 372 -20.95 -21.89 4.68
C VAL A 372 -20.19 -21.19 5.79
N VAL A 373 -18.91 -21.53 5.94
CA VAL A 373 -17.99 -20.86 6.85
C VAL A 373 -17.37 -19.68 6.12
N VAL A 374 -17.66 -18.48 6.64
CA VAL A 374 -17.16 -17.22 6.14
C VAL A 374 -16.01 -16.77 7.03
N THR A 375 -14.94 -16.24 6.45
CA THR A 375 -13.86 -15.58 7.18
C THR A 375 -13.33 -14.39 6.40
N LYS A 376 -12.57 -13.51 7.05
CA LYS A 376 -11.89 -12.40 6.38
C LYS A 376 -10.38 -12.62 6.31
N ARG A 377 -9.85 -12.64 5.09
CA ARG A 377 -8.40 -12.63 4.88
C ARG A 377 -7.83 -11.27 5.31
N ASN A 378 -6.87 -11.32 6.24
CA ASN A 378 -6.30 -10.13 6.89
C ASN A 378 -7.38 -9.20 7.47
N GLU A 379 -8.49 -9.76 7.99
CA GLU A 379 -9.62 -9.02 8.59
C GLU A 379 -10.35 -8.04 7.64
N ILE A 380 -10.00 -8.05 6.33
CA ILE A 380 -10.56 -7.13 5.33
C ILE A 380 -11.40 -7.85 4.28
N ILE A 381 -10.88 -8.89 3.63
CA ILE A 381 -11.52 -9.48 2.43
C ILE A 381 -12.31 -10.73 2.82
N PRO A 382 -13.66 -10.72 2.80
CA PRO A 382 -14.44 -11.90 3.14
C PRO A 382 -14.34 -12.98 2.07
N GLN A 383 -14.26 -14.23 2.49
CA GLN A 383 -14.17 -15.40 1.62
C GLN A 383 -14.86 -16.60 2.26
N ILE A 384 -15.39 -17.48 1.40
CA ILE A 384 -15.87 -18.79 1.82
C ILE A 384 -14.67 -19.73 1.89
N VAL A 385 -14.52 -20.43 3.02
CA VAL A 385 -13.42 -21.36 3.24
C VAL A 385 -13.88 -22.81 3.37
N GLU A 386 -15.14 -23.02 3.75
CA GLU A 386 -15.68 -24.36 4.01
C GLU A 386 -17.22 -24.37 3.86
N VAL A 387 -17.75 -25.56 3.61
CA VAL A 387 -19.18 -25.87 3.66
C VAL A 387 -19.45 -26.79 4.84
N VAL A 388 -20.48 -26.48 5.64
CA VAL A 388 -20.93 -27.32 6.75
C VAL A 388 -21.81 -28.44 6.21
N VAL A 389 -21.18 -29.52 5.72
CA VAL A 389 -21.85 -30.64 5.03
C VAL A 389 -22.95 -31.30 5.88
N SER A 390 -22.80 -31.31 7.21
CA SER A 390 -23.81 -31.87 8.13
C SER A 390 -25.14 -31.12 8.15
N GLU A 391 -25.15 -29.86 7.73
CA GLU A 391 -26.35 -29.00 7.67
C GLU A 391 -26.89 -28.84 6.24
N ARG A 392 -26.28 -29.55 5.28
CA ARG A 392 -26.64 -29.45 3.87
C ARG A 392 -28.11 -29.83 3.63
N PRO A 393 -28.89 -28.98 2.94
CA PRO A 393 -30.25 -29.34 2.52
C PRO A 393 -30.25 -30.60 1.65
N ALA A 394 -31.22 -31.49 1.89
CA ALA A 394 -31.31 -32.77 1.20
C ALA A 394 -31.57 -32.64 -0.32
N ASP A 395 -32.15 -31.53 -0.74
CA ASP A 395 -32.46 -31.16 -2.12
C ASP A 395 -31.39 -30.24 -2.76
N SER A 396 -30.24 -30.05 -2.11
CA SER A 396 -29.15 -29.22 -2.61
C SER A 396 -28.51 -29.80 -3.88
N VAL A 397 -28.34 -28.95 -4.90
CA VAL A 397 -27.75 -29.30 -6.20
C VAL A 397 -26.34 -28.70 -6.29
N PRO A 398 -25.33 -29.46 -6.76
CA PRO A 398 -24.01 -28.91 -7.06
C PRO A 398 -24.08 -27.65 -7.93
N TYR A 399 -23.28 -26.63 -7.61
CA TYR A 399 -23.20 -25.46 -8.47
C TYR A 399 -22.57 -25.80 -9.82
N GLU A 400 -23.27 -25.45 -10.89
CA GLU A 400 -22.78 -25.53 -12.26
C GLU A 400 -22.41 -24.13 -12.76
N ASP A 401 -21.22 -24.00 -13.37
CA ASP A 401 -20.79 -22.74 -13.97
C ASP A 401 -21.71 -22.34 -15.11
N THR A 402 -22.05 -21.05 -15.17
CA THR A 402 -22.72 -20.49 -16.35
C THR A 402 -21.86 -20.68 -17.60
N GLN A 403 -22.46 -21.20 -18.67
CA GLN A 403 -21.78 -21.39 -19.96
C GLN A 403 -21.78 -20.10 -20.82
N ILE A 404 -22.63 -19.14 -20.45
CA ILE A 404 -22.80 -17.86 -21.12
C ILE A 404 -22.47 -16.69 -20.20
N CYS A 405 -22.06 -15.59 -20.81
CA CYS A 405 -21.68 -14.38 -20.11
C CYS A 405 -22.92 -13.76 -19.43
N PRO A 406 -22.87 -13.49 -18.11
CA PRO A 406 -24.01 -12.93 -17.38
C PRO A 406 -24.33 -11.47 -17.78
N ASN A 407 -23.41 -10.79 -18.49
CA ASN A 407 -23.60 -9.40 -18.92
C ASN A 407 -24.09 -9.28 -20.38
N CYS A 408 -23.54 -10.08 -21.30
CA CYS A 408 -23.86 -9.97 -22.74
C CYS A 408 -24.45 -11.22 -23.39
N GLY A 409 -24.57 -12.35 -22.66
CA GLY A 409 -25.14 -13.60 -23.18
C GLY A 409 -24.24 -14.41 -24.12
N GLU A 410 -23.07 -13.89 -24.52
CA GLU A 410 -22.11 -14.61 -25.38
C GLU A 410 -21.47 -15.83 -24.67
N PRO A 411 -21.06 -16.89 -25.39
CA PRO A 411 -20.37 -18.02 -24.80
C PRO A 411 -19.10 -17.62 -24.03
N LEU A 412 -18.89 -18.23 -22.86
CA LEU A 412 -17.66 -18.04 -22.07
C LEU A 412 -16.56 -18.99 -22.52
N ASP A 413 -15.32 -18.50 -22.46
CA ASP A 413 -14.12 -19.32 -22.63
C ASP A 413 -13.64 -19.85 -21.28
N PHE A 414 -13.37 -21.16 -21.22
CA PHE A 414 -12.95 -21.86 -20.01
C PHE A 414 -11.47 -22.29 -20.05
N SER A 415 -10.67 -21.77 -20.99
CA SER A 415 -9.24 -22.10 -21.12
C SER A 415 -8.38 -21.61 -19.94
N ALA A 416 -8.91 -20.68 -19.13
CA ALA A 416 -8.23 -20.08 -17.98
C ALA A 416 -8.89 -20.49 -16.64
N ALA A 417 -8.15 -20.32 -15.55
CA ALA A 417 -8.62 -20.64 -14.19
C ALA A 417 -9.92 -19.91 -13.80
N ARG A 418 -10.15 -18.72 -14.35
CA ARG A 418 -11.46 -18.05 -14.32
C ARG A 418 -11.97 -17.97 -15.75
N PRO A 419 -13.22 -18.38 -16.02
CA PRO A 419 -13.82 -18.23 -17.34
C PRO A 419 -13.80 -16.77 -17.78
N LYS A 420 -13.77 -16.54 -19.09
CA LYS A 420 -13.68 -15.19 -19.67
C LYS A 420 -14.74 -14.96 -20.72
N CYS A 421 -15.32 -13.76 -20.68
CA CYS A 421 -16.06 -13.18 -21.79
C CYS A 421 -15.07 -12.46 -22.73
N PHE A 422 -15.05 -12.84 -24.00
CA PHE A 422 -14.24 -12.18 -25.03
C PHE A 422 -15.02 -11.17 -25.87
N SER A 423 -16.32 -10.97 -25.60
CA SER A 423 -17.11 -9.93 -26.25
C SER A 423 -16.45 -8.56 -26.02
N PRO A 424 -16.06 -7.83 -27.09
CA PRO A 424 -15.34 -6.57 -26.96
C PRO A 424 -16.11 -5.51 -26.16
N THR A 425 -17.41 -5.34 -26.41
CA THR A 425 -18.23 -4.33 -25.73
C THR A 425 -18.59 -4.71 -24.30
N CYS A 426 -18.68 -6.01 -24.00
CA CYS A 426 -19.12 -6.50 -22.69
C CYS A 426 -18.25 -6.02 -21.52
N SER A 427 -16.93 -5.90 -21.70
CA SER A 427 -16.03 -5.40 -20.65
C SER A 427 -15.68 -3.92 -20.82
N LEU A 428 -16.16 -3.27 -21.89
CA LEU A 428 -15.70 -1.96 -22.34
C LEU A 428 -15.89 -0.89 -21.28
N GLY A 429 -17.06 -0.77 -20.65
CA GLY A 429 -17.27 0.25 -19.59
C GLY A 429 -16.28 0.12 -18.44
N SER A 430 -15.93 -1.11 -18.02
CA SER A 430 -14.91 -1.35 -16.99
C SER A 430 -13.48 -1.12 -17.49
N ARG A 431 -13.20 -1.39 -18.77
CA ARG A 431 -11.91 -1.08 -19.39
C ARG A 431 -11.71 0.43 -19.51
N LEU A 432 -12.72 1.16 -19.98
CA LEU A 432 -12.72 2.61 -20.07
C LEU A 432 -12.58 3.26 -18.69
N ALA A 433 -13.25 2.75 -17.65
CA ALA A 433 -13.05 3.22 -16.29
C ALA A 433 -11.60 3.00 -15.79
N SER A 434 -10.93 1.94 -16.25
CA SER A 434 -9.50 1.73 -15.97
C SER A 434 -8.62 2.68 -16.79
N ALA A 435 -8.99 2.95 -18.05
CA ALA A 435 -8.31 3.91 -18.92
C ALA A 435 -8.42 5.35 -18.40
N ALA A 436 -9.55 5.71 -17.76
CA ALA A 436 -9.75 7.03 -17.15
C ALA A 436 -8.94 7.26 -15.86
N SER A 437 -8.33 6.21 -15.28
CA SER A 437 -7.58 6.34 -14.03
C SER A 437 -6.24 7.07 -14.22
N ARG A 438 -5.60 7.47 -13.10
CA ARG A 438 -4.26 8.08 -13.06
C ARG A 438 -3.15 7.29 -13.78
N ASN A 439 -3.33 5.97 -13.95
CA ASN A 439 -2.37 5.12 -14.68
C ASN A 439 -2.80 4.82 -16.13
N GLY A 440 -3.79 5.57 -16.64
CA GLY A 440 -4.21 5.61 -18.04
C GLY A 440 -4.13 7.05 -18.54
N PHE A 441 -5.22 7.55 -19.12
CA PHE A 441 -5.37 8.91 -19.64
C PHE A 441 -5.65 9.98 -18.57
N ASP A 442 -5.81 9.59 -17.29
CA ASP A 442 -5.98 10.50 -16.15
C ASP A 442 -7.12 11.52 -16.35
N TRP A 443 -8.31 11.00 -16.67
CA TRP A 443 -9.51 11.83 -16.85
C TRP A 443 -10.13 12.18 -15.49
N ASP A 444 -9.41 12.99 -14.71
CA ASP A 444 -9.90 13.44 -13.41
C ASP A 444 -11.28 14.10 -13.53
N GLY A 445 -12.20 13.77 -12.63
CA GLY A 445 -13.59 14.21 -12.71
C GLY A 445 -14.46 13.53 -13.78
N VAL A 446 -13.95 12.63 -14.64
CA VAL A 446 -14.78 11.80 -15.53
C VAL A 446 -15.13 10.49 -14.85
N GLY A 447 -16.30 10.44 -14.22
CA GLY A 447 -16.73 9.30 -13.42
C GLY A 447 -16.94 8.01 -14.21
N LYS A 448 -16.59 6.86 -13.60
CA LYS A 448 -16.85 5.50 -14.14
C LYS A 448 -18.30 5.25 -14.57
N ILE A 449 -19.26 5.93 -13.95
CA ILE A 449 -20.69 5.82 -14.26
C ILE A 449 -20.99 6.47 -15.62
N ALA A 450 -20.38 7.62 -15.93
CA ALA A 450 -20.54 8.30 -17.21
C ALA A 450 -20.08 7.42 -18.38
N LEU A 451 -18.86 6.86 -18.27
CA LEU A 451 -18.30 5.97 -19.28
C LEU A 451 -19.15 4.71 -19.48
N LYS A 452 -19.65 4.11 -18.39
CA LYS A 452 -20.57 2.97 -18.49
C LYS A 452 -21.88 3.35 -19.20
N LYS A 453 -22.48 4.50 -18.87
CA LYS A 453 -23.72 4.97 -19.51
C LYS A 453 -23.53 5.25 -21.00
N ALA A 454 -22.38 5.81 -21.39
CA ALA A 454 -22.07 6.04 -22.80
C ALA A 454 -21.99 4.72 -23.60
N VAL A 455 -21.39 3.68 -23.00
CA VAL A 455 -21.37 2.33 -23.58
C VAL A 455 -22.76 1.71 -23.62
N ASP A 456 -23.51 1.77 -22.51
CA ASP A 456 -24.86 1.19 -22.41
C ASP A 456 -25.87 1.86 -23.38
N ALA A 457 -25.67 3.16 -23.67
CA ALA A 457 -26.46 3.92 -24.64
C ALA A 457 -26.04 3.67 -26.11
N GLY A 458 -25.01 2.86 -26.36
CA GLY A 458 -24.48 2.59 -27.70
C GLY A 458 -23.77 3.79 -28.34
N LEU A 459 -23.35 4.77 -27.54
CA LEU A 459 -22.59 5.93 -28.01
C LEU A 459 -21.09 5.62 -28.13
N VAL A 460 -20.62 4.57 -27.44
CA VAL A 460 -19.20 4.21 -27.33
C VAL A 460 -19.04 2.69 -27.45
N ASP A 461 -18.37 2.24 -28.51
CA ASP A 461 -18.06 0.82 -28.75
C ASP A 461 -16.57 0.50 -28.62
N ASN A 462 -15.72 1.52 -28.59
CA ASN A 462 -14.28 1.41 -28.41
C ASN A 462 -13.71 2.70 -27.81
N LEU A 463 -12.40 2.72 -27.55
CA LEU A 463 -11.73 3.86 -26.95
C LEU A 463 -11.78 5.13 -27.83
N ALA A 464 -11.69 5.01 -29.16
CA ALA A 464 -11.72 6.16 -30.06
C ALA A 464 -13.06 6.91 -30.00
N ASP A 465 -14.17 6.19 -29.79
CA ASP A 465 -15.49 6.81 -29.68
C ASP A 465 -15.59 7.76 -28.48
N VAL A 466 -14.86 7.50 -27.40
CA VAL A 466 -14.82 8.39 -26.22
C VAL A 466 -14.25 9.76 -26.60
N PHE A 467 -13.20 9.79 -27.40
CA PHE A 467 -12.56 11.02 -27.89
C PHE A 467 -13.40 11.73 -28.97
N ALA A 468 -14.23 10.99 -29.71
CA ALA A 468 -15.11 11.54 -30.74
C ALA A 468 -16.44 12.09 -30.17
N LEU A 469 -16.80 11.73 -28.93
CA LEU A 469 -18.10 12.07 -28.36
C LEU A 469 -18.16 13.54 -27.94
N ASN A 470 -19.07 14.30 -28.56
CA ASN A 470 -19.21 15.73 -28.29
C ASN A 470 -20.03 16.03 -27.02
N ALA A 471 -20.01 17.29 -26.58
CA ALA A 471 -20.67 17.71 -25.34
C ALA A 471 -22.20 17.51 -25.40
N GLU A 472 -22.82 17.65 -26.57
CA GLU A 472 -24.27 17.42 -26.75
C GLU A 472 -24.64 15.96 -26.49
N ALA A 473 -23.86 15.01 -27.02
CA ALA A 473 -24.08 13.58 -26.81
C ALA A 473 -23.85 13.20 -25.33
N TRP A 474 -22.82 13.72 -24.68
CA TRP A 474 -22.61 13.54 -23.24
C TRP A 474 -23.78 14.08 -22.40
N ALA A 475 -24.37 15.20 -22.80
CA ALA A 475 -25.51 15.80 -22.11
C ALA A 475 -26.81 14.99 -22.23
N THR A 476 -26.92 14.09 -23.22
CA THR A 476 -28.10 13.20 -23.36
C THR A 476 -28.13 12.07 -22.33
N LEU A 477 -27.01 11.79 -21.66
CA LEU A 477 -26.91 10.70 -20.69
C LEU A 477 -27.51 11.12 -19.35
N GLU A 478 -28.66 10.54 -19.00
CA GLU A 478 -29.35 10.84 -17.74
C GLU A 478 -28.46 10.57 -16.52
N GLY A 479 -28.52 11.44 -15.51
CA GLY A 479 -27.80 11.26 -14.24
C GLY A 479 -26.28 11.39 -14.34
N ILE A 480 -25.79 12.19 -15.29
CA ILE A 480 -24.45 12.79 -15.28
C ILE A 480 -24.63 14.24 -14.82
N THR A 481 -24.00 14.60 -13.69
CA THR A 481 -24.10 15.95 -13.10
C THR A 481 -22.95 16.86 -13.51
N ASP A 482 -21.86 16.26 -13.99
CA ASP A 482 -20.67 17.00 -14.43
C ASP A 482 -20.95 17.74 -15.75
N SER A 483 -20.31 18.90 -15.91
CA SER A 483 -20.44 19.66 -17.16
C SER A 483 -19.92 18.84 -18.34
N SER A 484 -20.78 18.59 -19.32
CA SER A 484 -20.41 17.85 -20.54
C SER A 484 -19.28 18.52 -21.32
N THR A 485 -19.17 19.86 -21.27
CA THR A 485 -18.03 20.56 -21.88
C THR A 485 -16.73 20.25 -21.15
N LYS A 486 -16.74 20.24 -19.81
CA LYS A 486 -15.56 19.90 -19.00
C LYS A 486 -15.10 18.46 -19.25
N ILE A 487 -16.04 17.52 -19.41
CA ILE A 487 -15.72 16.12 -19.76
C ILE A 487 -14.95 16.08 -21.10
N VAL A 488 -15.47 16.76 -22.13
CA VAL A 488 -14.83 16.81 -23.45
C VAL A 488 -13.47 17.49 -23.39
N ASP A 489 -13.32 18.59 -22.64
CA ASP A 489 -12.05 19.31 -22.51
C ASP A 489 -10.96 18.41 -21.90
N ILE A 490 -11.28 17.68 -20.83
CA ILE A 490 -10.35 16.75 -20.15
C ILE A 490 -9.95 15.60 -21.06
N ILE A 491 -10.93 14.97 -21.73
CA ILE A 491 -10.67 13.87 -22.67
C ILE A 491 -9.81 14.36 -23.83
N THR A 492 -10.13 15.50 -24.42
CA THR A 492 -9.39 16.05 -25.57
C THR A 492 -7.96 16.43 -25.21
N ALA A 493 -7.74 17.06 -24.04
CA ALA A 493 -6.41 17.40 -23.56
C ALA A 493 -5.51 16.16 -23.44
N SER A 494 -6.08 15.02 -23.00
CA SER A 494 -5.34 13.78 -22.79
C SER A 494 -4.74 13.15 -24.06
N LEU A 495 -5.19 13.56 -25.26
CA LEU A 495 -4.64 13.10 -26.55
C LEU A 495 -3.14 13.40 -26.70
N LYS A 496 -2.64 14.43 -26.01
CA LYS A 496 -1.26 14.91 -26.14
C LYS A 496 -0.47 14.85 -24.83
N THR A 497 -1.11 14.57 -23.71
CA THR A 497 -0.48 14.55 -22.38
C THR A 497 -0.29 13.15 -21.83
N THR A 498 -0.83 12.12 -22.50
CA THR A 498 -0.75 10.74 -22.02
C THR A 498 0.50 10.04 -22.55
N ARG A 499 1.27 9.45 -21.64
CA ARG A 499 2.49 8.69 -21.99
C ARG A 499 2.19 7.38 -22.73
N LEU A 500 3.08 6.96 -23.62
CA LEU A 500 2.92 5.77 -24.47
C LEU A 500 2.56 4.50 -23.69
N ASP A 501 3.20 4.22 -22.55
CA ASP A 501 2.89 3.04 -21.72
C ASP A 501 1.48 3.07 -21.11
N HIS A 502 0.96 4.26 -20.78
CA HIS A 502 -0.39 4.45 -20.28
C HIS A 502 -1.43 4.31 -21.40
N VAL A 503 -1.13 4.81 -22.60
CA VAL A 503 -1.94 4.58 -23.81
C VAL A 503 -2.04 3.07 -24.08
N LEU A 504 -0.91 2.37 -24.16
CA LEU A 504 -0.87 0.92 -24.38
C LEU A 504 -1.64 0.13 -23.31
N GLY A 505 -1.49 0.53 -22.04
CA GLY A 505 -2.22 -0.06 -20.92
C GLY A 505 -3.75 0.14 -20.98
N SER A 506 -4.21 1.11 -21.78
CA SER A 506 -5.62 1.48 -21.92
C SER A 506 -6.29 0.86 -23.15
N LEU A 507 -5.52 0.33 -24.12
CA LEU A 507 -6.05 -0.32 -25.32
C LEU A 507 -6.69 -1.68 -25.05
N GLY A 508 -6.39 -2.29 -23.90
CA GLY A 508 -6.96 -3.58 -23.50
C GLY A 508 -6.37 -4.78 -24.26
N ILE A 509 -5.11 -4.67 -24.73
CA ILE A 509 -4.37 -5.75 -25.38
C ILE A 509 -4.15 -6.90 -24.38
N ARG A 510 -4.42 -8.14 -24.79
CA ARG A 510 -4.28 -9.33 -23.96
C ARG A 510 -2.84 -9.47 -23.48
N PHE A 511 -2.71 -9.84 -22.20
CA PHE A 511 -1.43 -10.02 -21.49
C PHE A 511 -0.54 -8.78 -21.39
N VAL A 512 -0.98 -7.62 -21.87
CA VAL A 512 -0.31 -6.33 -21.70
C VAL A 512 -0.88 -5.65 -20.46
N ASN A 513 -0.24 -5.92 -19.32
CA ASN A 513 -0.47 -5.17 -18.08
C ASN A 513 0.45 -3.94 -18.04
N ARG A 514 0.36 -3.11 -16.99
CA ARG A 514 1.22 -1.92 -16.81
C ARG A 514 2.71 -2.20 -17.05
N THR A 515 3.23 -3.29 -16.51
CA THR A 515 4.64 -3.67 -16.66
C THR A 515 5.00 -3.99 -18.11
N PHE A 516 4.13 -4.71 -18.84
CA PHE A 516 4.38 -5.05 -20.25
C PHE A 516 4.11 -3.88 -21.20
N ALA A 517 3.11 -3.05 -20.91
CA ALA A 517 2.85 -1.83 -21.67
C ALA A 517 4.08 -0.93 -21.67
N ARG A 518 4.69 -0.77 -20.49
CA ARG A 518 5.96 -0.04 -20.34
C ARG A 518 7.12 -0.68 -21.09
N ARG A 519 7.31 -2.00 -21.00
CA ARG A 519 8.38 -2.69 -21.73
C ARG A 519 8.24 -2.54 -23.26
N LEU A 520 7.01 -2.58 -23.76
CA LEU A 520 6.73 -2.33 -25.17
C LEU A 520 7.05 -0.87 -25.54
N ALA A 521 6.57 0.09 -24.74
CA ALA A 521 6.85 1.50 -24.96
C ALA A 521 8.35 1.81 -24.97
N GLU A 522 9.12 1.25 -24.03
CA GLU A 522 10.57 1.41 -23.94
C GLU A 522 11.31 0.75 -25.12
N HIS A 523 10.89 -0.44 -25.55
CA HIS A 523 11.57 -1.17 -26.62
C HIS A 523 11.33 -0.54 -27.99
N PHE A 524 10.11 -0.08 -28.26
CA PHE A 524 9.70 0.39 -29.58
C PHE A 524 9.70 1.91 -29.71
N GLY A 525 9.61 2.66 -28.60
CA GLY A 525 9.68 4.12 -28.56
C GLY A 525 8.44 4.86 -29.07
N SER A 526 7.67 4.26 -29.99
CA SER A 526 6.46 4.87 -30.56
C SER A 526 5.33 3.87 -30.77
N LEU A 527 4.10 4.38 -30.85
CA LEU A 527 2.92 3.55 -31.11
C LEU A 527 2.94 2.93 -32.52
N GLU A 528 3.50 3.65 -33.50
CA GLU A 528 3.67 3.19 -34.89
C GLU A 528 4.64 2.02 -34.96
N ALA A 529 5.76 2.08 -34.23
CA ALA A 529 6.73 1.00 -34.17
C ALA A 529 6.14 -0.26 -33.53
N ILE A 530 5.33 -0.10 -32.47
CA ILE A 530 4.61 -1.22 -31.83
C ILE A 530 3.59 -1.83 -32.79
N ARG A 531 2.84 -1.00 -33.50
CA ARG A 531 1.84 -1.45 -34.48
C ARG A 531 2.46 -2.23 -35.63
N ALA A 532 3.69 -1.89 -36.03
CA ALA A 532 4.42 -2.59 -37.07
C ALA A 532 5.16 -3.85 -36.58
N ALA A 533 5.17 -4.11 -35.27
CA ALA A 533 5.93 -5.21 -34.69
C ALA A 533 5.31 -6.57 -35.05
N ASP A 534 6.09 -7.41 -35.71
CA ASP A 534 5.71 -8.80 -35.97
C ASP A 534 6.02 -9.71 -34.77
N PHE A 535 5.62 -10.98 -34.89
CA PHE A 535 5.82 -11.99 -33.86
C PHE A 535 7.29 -12.10 -33.41
N ASP A 536 8.23 -12.15 -34.36
CA ASP A 536 9.66 -12.32 -34.09
C ASP A 536 10.27 -11.09 -33.39
N THR A 537 9.79 -9.89 -33.73
CA THR A 537 10.20 -8.63 -33.10
C THR A 537 9.66 -8.55 -31.67
N LEU A 538 8.40 -8.94 -31.44
CA LEU A 538 7.81 -8.96 -30.10
C LEU A 538 8.49 -9.97 -29.16
N LEU A 539 8.99 -11.09 -29.69
CA LEU A 539 9.79 -12.04 -28.91
C LEU A 539 11.11 -11.46 -28.40
N GLN A 540 11.60 -10.36 -28.98
CA GLN A 540 12.82 -9.69 -28.49
C GLN A 540 12.56 -8.87 -27.21
N VAL A 541 11.30 -8.59 -26.86
CA VAL A 541 10.95 -7.84 -25.66
C VAL A 541 11.02 -8.75 -24.43
N ASP A 542 11.78 -8.34 -23.41
CA ASP A 542 12.00 -9.16 -22.22
C ASP A 542 10.68 -9.65 -21.61
N GLY A 543 10.64 -10.96 -21.34
CA GLY A 543 9.52 -11.63 -20.71
C GLY A 543 8.34 -11.95 -21.63
N ILE A 544 8.34 -11.50 -22.90
CA ILE A 544 7.37 -11.96 -23.91
C ILE A 544 7.81 -13.32 -24.45
N GLY A 545 6.91 -14.30 -24.43
CA GLY A 545 7.12 -15.62 -25.04
C GLY A 545 5.99 -15.91 -26.03
N ASP A 546 6.09 -17.03 -26.76
CA ASP A 546 5.29 -17.36 -27.94
C ASP A 546 3.79 -17.06 -27.79
N GLY A 547 3.13 -17.65 -26.79
CA GLY A 547 1.68 -17.46 -26.59
C GLY A 547 1.28 -16.01 -26.24
N ARG A 548 2.20 -15.20 -25.70
CA ARG A 548 1.95 -13.77 -25.49
C ARG A 548 2.17 -12.97 -26.77
N ALA A 549 3.25 -13.25 -27.51
CA ALA A 549 3.53 -12.59 -28.78
C ALA A 549 2.40 -12.81 -29.78
N GLU A 550 1.93 -14.06 -29.96
CA GLU A 550 0.78 -14.40 -30.81
C GLU A 550 -0.46 -13.59 -30.45
N ALA A 551 -0.78 -13.49 -29.16
CA ALA A 551 -1.95 -12.76 -28.69
C ALA A 551 -1.83 -11.23 -28.88
N ILE A 552 -0.63 -10.67 -28.70
CA ILE A 552 -0.38 -9.24 -28.90
C ILE A 552 -0.51 -8.89 -30.39
N VAL A 553 0.11 -9.66 -31.30
CA VAL A 553 -0.03 -9.44 -32.76
C VAL A 553 -1.51 -9.47 -33.15
N ALA A 554 -2.23 -10.52 -32.76
CA ALA A 554 -3.64 -10.67 -33.09
C ALA A 554 -4.50 -9.52 -32.57
N ASP A 555 -4.20 -9.00 -31.37
CA ASP A 555 -4.94 -7.88 -30.79
C ASP A 555 -4.58 -6.53 -31.43
N LEU A 556 -3.31 -6.31 -31.80
CA LEU A 556 -2.88 -5.12 -32.53
C LEU A 556 -3.53 -5.07 -33.92
N ASP A 557 -3.58 -6.20 -34.62
CA ASP A 557 -4.28 -6.33 -35.90
C ASP A 557 -5.78 -6.01 -35.75
N ALA A 558 -6.42 -6.58 -34.73
CA ALA A 558 -7.84 -6.33 -34.43
C ALA A 558 -8.10 -4.87 -34.02
N LEU A 559 -7.14 -4.22 -33.36
CA LEU A 559 -7.22 -2.82 -32.93
C LEU A 559 -6.81 -1.83 -34.02
N SER A 560 -6.24 -2.27 -35.15
CA SER A 560 -5.76 -1.39 -36.21
C SER A 560 -6.76 -0.30 -36.61
N PRO A 561 -8.07 -0.58 -36.84
CA PRO A 561 -9.05 0.46 -37.17
C PRO A 561 -9.28 1.47 -36.03
N VAL A 562 -9.18 1.03 -34.77
CA VAL A 562 -9.32 1.92 -33.60
C VAL A 562 -8.09 2.81 -33.47
N LEU A 563 -6.90 2.26 -33.71
CA LEU A 563 -5.65 3.02 -33.70
C LEU A 563 -5.60 4.07 -34.81
N ASP A 564 -6.07 3.73 -36.01
CA ASP A 564 -6.22 4.69 -37.12
C ASP A 564 -7.12 5.87 -36.73
N ARG A 565 -8.28 5.58 -36.14
CA ARG A 565 -9.22 6.62 -35.67
C ARG A 565 -8.63 7.47 -34.54
N LEU A 566 -7.91 6.88 -33.60
CA LEU A 566 -7.23 7.63 -32.55
C LEU A 566 -6.19 8.59 -33.13
N ALA A 567 -5.41 8.14 -34.12
CA ALA A 567 -4.45 8.99 -34.82
C ALA A 567 -5.14 10.14 -35.58
N GLU A 568 -6.26 9.87 -36.26
CA GLU A 568 -7.07 10.90 -36.93
C GLU A 568 -7.65 11.94 -35.96
N LEU A 569 -7.99 11.52 -34.73
CA LEU A 569 -8.43 12.39 -33.64
C LEU A 569 -7.28 13.18 -33.00
N GLY A 570 -6.03 12.91 -33.40
CA GLY A 570 -4.85 13.64 -32.95
C GLY A 570 -4.18 13.03 -31.72
N LEU A 571 -4.37 11.73 -31.46
CA LEU A 571 -3.61 11.03 -30.43
C LEU A 571 -2.12 11.05 -30.77
N GLU A 572 -1.35 11.68 -29.91
CA GLU A 572 0.10 11.78 -29.99
C GLU A 572 0.65 11.41 -28.62
N PRO A 573 0.94 10.11 -28.37
CA PRO A 573 1.40 9.68 -27.06
C PRO A 573 2.72 10.37 -26.70
N MET A 574 2.83 10.91 -25.49
CA MET A 574 4.10 11.40 -25.00
C MET A 574 5.11 10.23 -24.98
N PRO A 575 6.34 10.45 -25.44
CA PRO A 575 7.35 9.41 -25.42
C PRO A 575 7.62 8.95 -23.98
N MET A 576 8.21 7.77 -23.86
CA MET A 576 8.84 7.42 -22.59
C MET A 576 9.92 8.49 -22.29
N PRO A 577 10.11 8.89 -21.02
CA PRO A 577 11.22 9.77 -20.67
C PRO A 577 12.50 9.23 -21.29
N GLU A 578 13.17 10.04 -22.11
CA GLU A 578 14.50 9.69 -22.56
C GLU A 578 15.40 9.66 -21.34
N ILE A 579 15.93 8.49 -21.08
CA ILE A 579 16.90 8.30 -20.03
C ILE A 579 18.25 8.63 -20.68
N GLU A 580 18.75 9.85 -20.47
CA GLU A 580 20.10 10.20 -20.90
C GLU A 580 21.10 9.34 -20.13
N VAL A 581 21.61 8.30 -20.78
CA VAL A 581 22.64 7.44 -20.20
C VAL A 581 23.98 8.11 -20.42
N ALA A 582 24.62 8.54 -19.33
CA ALA A 582 25.95 9.15 -19.37
C ALA A 582 26.98 8.24 -20.09
N GLU A 583 27.90 8.84 -20.84
CA GLU A 583 28.97 8.09 -21.49
C GLU A 583 29.84 7.39 -20.43
N GLY A 584 29.90 6.05 -20.48
CA GLY A 584 30.54 5.24 -19.44
C GLY A 584 29.64 4.83 -18.28
N ALA A 585 28.31 4.91 -18.43
CA ALA A 585 27.37 4.55 -17.37
C ALA A 585 27.61 3.12 -16.79
N PRO A 586 27.42 2.93 -15.47
CA PRO A 586 27.93 1.76 -14.74
C PRO A 586 27.42 0.40 -15.23
N PHE A 587 26.26 0.35 -15.87
CA PHE A 587 25.63 -0.87 -16.38
C PHE A 587 25.53 -0.96 -17.89
N SER A 588 26.21 -0.08 -18.63
CA SER A 588 26.22 -0.11 -20.09
C SER A 588 26.59 -1.49 -20.63
N GLY A 589 25.73 -2.05 -21.50
CA GLY A 589 25.91 -3.37 -22.10
C GLY A 589 25.60 -4.57 -21.20
N HIS A 590 25.07 -4.36 -20.00
CA HIS A 590 24.80 -5.43 -19.03
C HIS A 590 23.30 -5.62 -18.75
N LYS A 591 22.88 -6.89 -18.60
CA LYS A 591 21.59 -7.21 -17.96
C LYS A 591 21.74 -7.19 -16.45
N VAL A 592 20.88 -6.44 -15.77
CA VAL A 592 20.92 -6.19 -14.33
C VAL A 592 19.66 -6.72 -13.65
N LEU A 593 19.80 -7.68 -12.74
CA LEU A 593 18.68 -8.09 -11.90
C LEU A 593 18.72 -7.32 -10.59
N VAL A 594 17.70 -6.49 -10.35
CA VAL A 594 17.43 -6.00 -9.00
C VAL A 594 16.52 -7.00 -8.29
N THR A 595 16.98 -7.52 -7.17
CA THR A 595 16.22 -8.41 -6.31
C THR A 595 16.34 -7.97 -4.86
N GLY A 596 15.24 -8.03 -4.13
CA GLY A 596 15.16 -7.46 -2.79
C GLY A 596 14.66 -6.02 -2.79
N THR A 597 14.51 -5.46 -1.60
CA THR A 597 14.12 -4.06 -1.41
C THR A 597 15.38 -3.20 -1.51
N LEU A 598 15.31 -2.15 -2.31
CA LEU A 598 16.37 -1.15 -2.41
C LEU A 598 16.15 -0.05 -1.36
N PRO A 599 17.21 0.63 -0.90
CA PRO A 599 17.09 1.77 -0.01
C PRO A 599 16.15 2.87 -0.57
N GLY A 600 15.45 3.57 0.33
CA GLY A 600 14.57 4.69 -0.02
C GLY A 600 13.18 4.28 -0.54
N GLY A 601 12.75 3.04 -0.32
CA GLY A 601 11.41 2.57 -0.71
C GLY A 601 11.22 2.37 -2.21
N MET A 602 12.30 2.41 -2.99
CA MET A 602 12.26 2.34 -4.45
C MET A 602 11.54 1.08 -4.89
N LYS A 603 10.35 1.26 -5.47
CA LYS A 603 9.49 0.16 -5.92
C LYS A 603 10.19 -0.59 -7.03
N ARG A 604 9.83 -1.85 -7.20
CA ARG A 604 10.41 -2.71 -8.22
C ARG A 604 10.39 -2.10 -9.64
N ASP A 605 9.38 -1.31 -9.98
CA ASP A 605 9.31 -0.65 -11.28
C ASP A 605 10.15 0.64 -11.36
N GLU A 606 10.40 1.32 -10.23
CA GLU A 606 11.35 2.43 -10.11
C GLU A 606 12.79 1.91 -10.15
N ALA A 607 13.08 0.79 -9.49
CA ALA A 607 14.37 0.12 -9.51
C ALA A 607 14.80 -0.31 -10.92
N LYS A 608 13.84 -0.81 -11.71
CA LYS A 608 14.08 -1.12 -13.11
C LYS A 608 14.37 0.15 -13.92
N GLU A 609 13.79 1.28 -13.54
CA GLU A 609 14.10 2.55 -14.20
C GLU A 609 15.48 3.06 -13.85
N ALA A 610 15.82 3.04 -12.58
CA ALA A 610 17.15 3.38 -12.11
C ALA A 610 18.25 2.54 -12.78
N VAL A 611 18.00 1.23 -12.97
CA VAL A 611 18.91 0.36 -13.75
C VAL A 611 19.12 0.89 -15.16
N ARG A 612 18.07 1.41 -15.80
CA ARG A 612 18.15 1.98 -17.15
C ARG A 612 18.85 3.33 -17.16
N THR A 613 18.66 4.16 -16.14
CA THR A 613 19.44 5.40 -15.94
C THR A 613 20.94 5.14 -15.88
N LEU A 614 21.31 4.02 -15.27
CA LEU A 614 22.70 3.57 -15.24
C LEU A 614 23.14 2.79 -16.50
N GLY A 615 22.33 2.77 -17.56
CA GLY A 615 22.64 2.16 -18.86
C GLY A 615 22.43 0.65 -18.97
N GLY A 616 21.77 0.03 -17.98
CA GLY A 616 21.55 -1.41 -17.91
C GLY A 616 20.18 -1.88 -18.40
N ASP A 617 20.08 -3.17 -18.78
CA ASP A 617 18.82 -3.83 -19.13
C ASP A 617 18.24 -4.61 -17.93
N PRO A 618 17.11 -4.19 -17.34
CA PRO A 618 16.59 -4.79 -16.13
C PRO A 618 15.99 -6.19 -16.34
N ALA A 619 16.57 -7.18 -15.65
CA ALA A 619 16.12 -8.56 -15.65
C ALA A 619 15.09 -8.85 -14.55
N SER A 620 14.28 -9.91 -14.75
CA SER A 620 13.23 -10.33 -13.81
C SER A 620 13.55 -11.61 -13.02
N SER A 621 14.58 -12.35 -13.43
CA SER A 621 15.00 -13.63 -12.84
C SER A 621 16.53 -13.83 -12.93
N VAL A 622 17.06 -14.72 -12.09
CA VAL A 622 18.48 -15.10 -12.10
C VAL A 622 18.74 -16.01 -13.31
N SER A 623 19.74 -15.69 -14.13
CA SER A 623 20.12 -16.50 -15.29
C SER A 623 21.57 -16.24 -15.70
N ALA A 624 22.15 -17.15 -16.51
CA ALA A 624 23.51 -16.98 -17.03
C ALA A 624 23.70 -15.73 -17.93
N LYS A 625 22.60 -15.13 -18.42
CA LYS A 625 22.57 -13.91 -19.24
C LYS A 625 22.62 -12.63 -18.41
N VAL A 626 22.31 -12.69 -17.11
CA VAL A 626 22.35 -11.54 -16.19
C VAL A 626 23.75 -11.46 -15.60
N THR A 627 24.47 -10.39 -15.92
CA THR A 627 25.88 -10.21 -15.53
C THR A 627 26.05 -9.25 -14.36
N ARG A 628 24.98 -8.54 -13.98
CA ARG A 628 24.95 -7.62 -12.84
C ARG A 628 23.78 -7.98 -11.93
N TYR A 629 24.03 -8.05 -10.64
CA TYR A 629 23.00 -8.33 -9.65
C TYR A 629 23.01 -7.25 -8.62
N VAL A 630 21.88 -6.59 -8.41
CA VAL A 630 21.68 -5.69 -7.27
C VAL A 630 20.86 -6.47 -6.25
N ILE A 631 21.51 -6.80 -5.13
CA ILE A 631 20.93 -7.57 -4.03
C ILE A 631 20.59 -6.58 -2.91
N GLY A 632 19.31 -6.22 -2.88
CA GLY A 632 18.69 -5.50 -1.78
C GLY A 632 18.29 -6.44 -0.65
N GLU A 633 17.96 -5.87 0.51
CA GLU A 633 17.87 -6.61 1.78
C GLU A 633 16.77 -7.69 1.79
N SER A 634 15.74 -7.59 0.92
CA SER A 634 14.66 -8.59 0.72
C SER A 634 14.92 -9.66 -0.33
N ALA A 635 16.14 -9.82 -0.83
CA ALA A 635 16.37 -10.81 -1.88
C ALA A 635 16.09 -12.22 -1.32
N GLY A 636 15.09 -12.91 -1.86
CA GLY A 636 14.76 -14.24 -1.37
C GLY A 636 15.96 -15.19 -1.47
N GLN A 637 16.27 -15.92 -0.40
CA GLN A 637 17.48 -16.74 -0.26
C GLN A 637 17.72 -17.65 -1.47
N ALA A 638 16.68 -18.32 -1.97
CA ALA A 638 16.78 -19.18 -3.14
C ALA A 638 17.23 -18.47 -4.45
N LYS A 639 17.11 -17.14 -4.54
CA LYS A 639 17.69 -16.35 -5.63
C LYS A 639 19.13 -15.94 -5.31
N VAL A 640 19.42 -15.57 -4.07
CA VAL A 640 20.79 -15.24 -3.61
C VAL A 640 21.70 -16.45 -3.81
N ASP A 641 21.29 -17.62 -3.34
CA ASP A 641 22.03 -18.88 -3.51
C ASP A 641 22.35 -19.19 -4.98
N LYS A 642 21.41 -18.86 -5.89
CA LYS A 642 21.61 -19.04 -7.34
C LYS A 642 22.58 -18.03 -7.92
N VAL A 643 22.59 -16.80 -7.42
CA VAL A 643 23.58 -15.78 -7.81
C VAL A 643 24.95 -16.20 -7.31
N ASP A 644 25.07 -16.58 -6.05
CA ASP A 644 26.33 -17.03 -5.43
C ASP A 644 26.93 -18.23 -6.18
N ALA A 645 26.10 -19.19 -6.58
CA ALA A 645 26.53 -20.32 -7.38
C ALA A 645 27.06 -19.90 -8.77
N LEU A 646 26.47 -18.89 -9.40
CA LEU A 646 26.95 -18.35 -10.70
C LEU A 646 28.25 -17.56 -10.52
N VAL A 647 28.34 -16.72 -9.49
CA VAL A 647 29.54 -15.95 -9.15
C VAL A 647 30.70 -16.89 -8.80
N ALA A 648 30.46 -17.95 -8.04
CA ALA A 648 31.48 -18.95 -7.71
C ALA A 648 32.00 -19.71 -8.94
N ALA A 649 31.17 -19.86 -9.98
CA ALA A 649 31.55 -20.54 -11.21
C ALA A 649 32.38 -19.65 -12.16
N ASP A 650 32.14 -18.33 -12.16
CA ASP A 650 32.86 -17.37 -13.01
C ASP A 650 32.89 -15.96 -12.37
N PRO A 651 33.80 -15.72 -11.40
CA PRO A 651 33.83 -14.48 -10.61
C PRO A 651 34.13 -13.22 -11.43
N GLU A 652 34.81 -13.36 -12.58
CA GLU A 652 35.17 -12.22 -13.43
C GLU A 652 33.99 -11.75 -14.30
N ARG A 653 33.01 -12.63 -14.53
CA ARG A 653 31.85 -12.34 -15.37
C ARG A 653 30.71 -11.62 -14.63
N TYR A 654 30.49 -11.96 -13.36
CA TYR A 654 29.33 -11.51 -12.59
C TYR A 654 29.75 -10.47 -11.54
N LEU A 655 29.09 -9.32 -11.54
CA LEU A 655 29.24 -8.30 -10.49
C LEU A 655 27.98 -8.27 -9.64
N VAL A 656 28.15 -8.33 -8.32
CA VAL A 656 27.08 -8.21 -7.34
C VAL A 656 27.27 -6.88 -6.62
N LEU A 657 26.21 -6.09 -6.56
CA LEU A 657 26.12 -4.83 -5.85
C LEU A 657 25.07 -4.95 -4.76
N THR A 658 25.29 -4.28 -3.65
CA THR A 658 24.28 -4.05 -2.62
C THR A 658 23.26 -3.02 -3.12
N GLY A 659 22.12 -2.96 -2.43
CA GLY A 659 21.14 -1.90 -2.68
C GLY A 659 21.73 -0.49 -2.48
N GLU A 660 22.60 -0.30 -1.49
CA GLU A 660 23.27 0.97 -1.20
C GLU A 660 24.23 1.38 -2.32
N GLU A 661 25.05 0.45 -2.80
CA GLU A 661 25.96 0.69 -3.94
C GLU A 661 25.18 1.07 -5.19
N PHE A 662 24.04 0.42 -5.44
CA PHE A 662 23.18 0.79 -6.57
C PHE A 662 22.59 2.20 -6.43
N ILE A 663 22.18 2.61 -5.22
CA ILE A 663 21.67 3.97 -4.99
C ILE A 663 22.79 5.00 -5.10
N ALA A 664 23.99 4.71 -4.62
CA ALA A 664 25.15 5.58 -4.78
C ALA A 664 25.47 5.83 -6.26
N LEU A 665 25.40 4.79 -7.10
CA LEU A 665 25.59 4.94 -8.54
C LEU A 665 24.56 5.89 -9.18
N LEU A 666 23.33 5.95 -8.66
CA LEU A 666 22.28 6.86 -9.14
C LEU A 666 22.50 8.32 -8.70
N ALA A 667 23.23 8.55 -7.61
CA ALA A 667 23.52 9.90 -7.13
C ALA A 667 24.69 10.54 -7.89
N ASP A 668 25.58 9.71 -8.45
CA ASP A 668 26.77 10.12 -9.22
C ASP A 668 26.51 10.27 -10.73
N SER A 669 25.34 9.84 -11.21
CA SER A 669 24.86 9.89 -12.60
C SER A 669 23.77 10.92 -12.77
#